data_AF-Q62010-F1
#
_entry.id   AF-Q62010-F1
#
_cell.length_a   1.000
_cell.length_b   1.000
_cell.length_c   1.000
_cell.angle_alpha   90.00
_cell.angle_beta   90.00
_cell.angle_gamma   90.00
#
_symmetry.space_group_name_H-M   'P 1'
#
loop_
_entity.id
_entity.type
_entity.pdbx_description
1 polymer ?
#
loop_
_entity_poly.entity_id
_entity_poly.type
_entity_poly.pdbx_seq_one_letter_code
_entity_poly.pdbx_strand_id
1 'polypeptide(L)'
;MGRLLLLAGLVLLMKHSDGTAYKLVCYFTNWAHSRPGPASIMPHDLDPFLCTHLIFAFASMSNNQIVAKNLQDENVLYPEFNKLKERNRELKTLLSIGGWNFGTSRFTAMLSTLANREKFIDSVISFLRIHGFDGLDLFFLYPGLRGSPPHDRWNFLFLIEELQFAFEREALLTQHPRLLLSAAVSGIPSIIHTSYDALLLGRRLDFINVLSYDLHGSWEKFTGHNSPLFSLPEDSKSSAYAMNYWRKLGTPADKLIMGFPTYGRNFYLLKESKNGLQTASMGPASPGKYTKQAGFLAYYEVCSFVQRAKKHWIDYQYVPYAFKGKEWLGYDDTISFSYKAMYVKREHFGGAMVWTLDMDDVRGTFCGNGPFPLVHILNELLVQTESNSTPLPQFWFTSSVNASGPGSENTALTEVLTTDTIKILPPGGEAMTTEVHRRYENMTTVPSDGSVTPGGTASPRKHAVTPENNTMAAEAKTMSTLDFFSKTTTGVSKTTTGISKTTTGVSKTTTGVSKATAGISKTIPEISKATAGVSKTTTGVSKTTTGISKTITGVSKTTTGISKTTTGISKTTTGVSKITTGVSKTTTGISKTTTGISQTTTGISKTTTDISKTTTGISKTTPGISKTTPGMTVIVQTQANEAETTATMDHQSVTPTEMDTTLFYLKTMTPSEKETSRKKTMVLEKATVSPREMSATPNGQSKTLKWASLITEVETYSQDG
;
A
#
# COMPACT_ATOMS: atom_id res chain seq x y z
N MET A 1 39.88 -34.64 16.74
CA MET A 1 39.17 -34.78 15.46
C MET A 1 37.64 -34.87 15.60
N GLY A 2 37.07 -35.63 16.55
CA GLY A 2 35.61 -35.78 16.69
C GLY A 2 34.82 -34.49 16.99
N ARG A 3 35.40 -33.52 17.70
CA ARG A 3 34.72 -32.24 18.00
C ARG A 3 34.71 -31.24 16.83
N LEU A 4 35.64 -31.34 15.88
CA LEU A 4 35.68 -30.45 14.70
C LEU A 4 34.62 -30.84 13.64
N LEU A 5 34.26 -32.13 13.56
CA LEU A 5 33.24 -32.60 12.63
C LEU A 5 31.82 -32.17 13.06
N LEU A 6 31.58 -32.04 14.36
CA LEU A 6 30.36 -31.43 14.90
C LEU A 6 30.19 -29.96 14.47
N LEU A 7 31.28 -29.20 14.28
CA LEU A 7 31.22 -27.84 13.73
C LEU A 7 30.85 -27.82 12.24
N ALA A 8 31.31 -28.79 11.45
CA ALA A 8 30.90 -28.92 10.06
C ALA A 8 29.41 -29.28 9.93
N GLY A 9 28.90 -30.14 10.83
CA GLY A 9 27.46 -30.44 10.92
C GLY A 9 26.61 -29.23 11.35
N LEU A 10 27.15 -28.34 12.18
CA LEU A 10 26.43 -27.14 12.63
C LEU A 10 26.36 -26.04 11.56
N VAL A 11 27.39 -25.89 10.73
CA VAL A 11 27.34 -24.99 9.54
C VAL A 11 26.34 -25.51 8.50
N LEU A 12 26.17 -26.84 8.40
CA LEU A 12 25.12 -27.45 7.58
C LEU A 12 23.70 -27.24 8.15
N LEU A 13 23.55 -27.07 9.46
CA LEU A 13 22.28 -26.64 10.08
C LEU A 13 22.01 -25.13 9.93
N MET A 14 23.02 -24.31 9.62
CA MET A 14 22.89 -22.87 9.35
C MET A 14 22.65 -22.50 7.87
N LYS A 15 22.25 -23.45 7.03
CA LYS A 15 21.43 -23.13 5.85
C LYS A 15 20.08 -23.84 5.90
N HIS A 16 19.53 -24.00 7.12
CA HIS A 16 18.08 -23.91 7.30
C HIS A 16 17.61 -22.78 6.41
N SER A 17 16.82 -23.11 5.38
CA SER A 17 16.47 -22.21 4.29
C SER A 17 16.22 -20.82 4.86
N ASP A 18 17.08 -19.85 4.54
CA ASP A 18 16.72 -18.46 4.68
C ASP A 18 15.43 -18.34 3.88
N GLY A 19 14.30 -18.38 4.58
CA GLY A 19 13.00 -18.18 3.97
C GLY A 19 13.12 -16.79 3.38
N THR A 20 13.28 -16.69 2.07
CA THR A 20 13.35 -15.42 1.37
C THR A 20 12.16 -14.60 1.84
N ALA A 21 12.43 -13.50 2.56
CA ALA A 21 11.37 -12.69 3.14
C ALA A 21 10.42 -12.25 2.02
N TYR A 22 9.14 -12.60 2.16
CA TYR A 22 8.14 -12.28 1.14
C TYR A 22 7.97 -10.77 1.04
N LYS A 23 7.84 -10.27 -0.19
CA LYS A 23 7.55 -8.86 -0.44
C LYS A 23 6.04 -8.63 -0.32
N LEU A 24 5.64 -7.72 0.56
CA LEU A 24 4.32 -7.12 0.54
C LEU A 24 4.42 -5.72 -0.08
N VAL A 25 3.97 -5.60 -1.33
CA VAL A 25 4.10 -4.42 -2.19
C VAL A 25 2.74 -3.73 -2.30
N CYS A 26 2.59 -2.51 -1.83
CA CYS A 26 1.28 -1.85 -1.78
C CYS A 26 1.29 -0.55 -2.58
N TYR A 27 0.39 -0.44 -3.56
CA TYR A 27 0.19 0.79 -4.31
C TYR A 27 -0.65 1.79 -3.51
N PHE A 28 -0.31 3.06 -3.58
CA PHE A 28 -1.07 4.19 -3.04
C PHE A 28 -1.39 5.17 -4.16
N THR A 29 -2.67 5.50 -4.34
CA THR A 29 -3.10 6.35 -5.45
C THR A 29 -3.03 7.84 -5.13
N ASN A 30 -2.58 8.64 -6.09
CA ASN A 30 -2.45 10.09 -5.94
C ASN A 30 -3.79 10.83 -5.90
N TRP A 31 -4.90 10.13 -6.17
CA TRP A 31 -6.27 10.65 -6.05
C TRP A 31 -7.01 10.13 -4.80
N ALA A 32 -6.34 9.39 -3.90
CA ALA A 32 -6.95 8.92 -2.67
C ALA A 32 -7.48 10.09 -1.80
N HIS A 33 -6.77 11.23 -1.81
CA HIS A 33 -7.13 12.41 -1.04
C HIS A 33 -8.33 13.19 -1.61
N SER A 34 -8.74 12.94 -2.86
CA SER A 34 -9.89 13.63 -3.48
C SER A 34 -11.23 12.97 -3.20
N ARG A 35 -11.22 11.78 -2.57
CA ARG A 35 -12.45 11.08 -2.18
C ARG A 35 -13.15 11.80 -1.02
N PRO A 36 -14.48 11.70 -0.90
CA PRO A 36 -15.20 12.45 0.12
C PRO A 36 -15.05 11.87 1.53
N GLY A 37 -14.93 12.75 2.53
CA GLY A 37 -15.08 12.41 3.95
C GLY A 37 -14.09 11.34 4.45
N PRO A 38 -14.53 10.29 5.15
CA PRO A 38 -13.63 9.31 5.76
C PRO A 38 -12.81 8.48 4.76
N ALA A 39 -13.17 8.50 3.47
CA ALA A 39 -12.41 7.84 2.40
C ALA A 39 -11.28 8.72 1.81
N SER A 40 -11.16 9.98 2.25
CA SER A 40 -10.03 10.85 1.90
C SER A 40 -8.79 10.43 2.68
N ILE A 41 -7.81 9.86 1.99
CA ILE A 41 -6.57 9.35 2.59
C ILE A 41 -5.36 10.11 2.08
N MET A 42 -4.51 10.55 3.00
CA MET A 42 -3.21 11.18 2.74
C MET A 42 -2.06 10.22 3.08
N PRO A 43 -0.83 10.42 2.59
CA PRO A 43 0.30 9.55 2.92
C PRO A 43 0.56 9.41 4.43
N HIS A 44 0.34 10.46 5.21
CA HIS A 44 0.51 10.42 6.67
C HIS A 44 -0.51 9.54 7.41
N ASP A 45 -1.62 9.15 6.77
CA ASP A 45 -2.60 8.20 7.30
C ASP A 45 -2.13 6.74 7.19
N LEU A 46 -1.08 6.47 6.41
CA LEU A 46 -0.58 5.12 6.17
C LEU A 46 0.26 4.60 7.34
N ASP A 47 0.14 3.29 7.61
CA ASP A 47 1.02 2.60 8.55
C ASP A 47 2.33 2.17 7.84
N PRO A 48 3.49 2.75 8.20
CA PRO A 48 4.77 2.43 7.55
C PRO A 48 5.30 1.03 7.85
N PHE A 49 4.68 0.28 8.78
CA PHE A 49 5.08 -1.11 9.13
C PHE A 49 4.23 -2.18 8.45
N LEU A 50 3.19 -1.77 7.71
CA LEU A 50 2.23 -2.69 7.13
C LEU A 50 2.76 -3.36 5.85
N CYS A 51 3.37 -2.59 4.95
CA CYS A 51 3.91 -3.09 3.69
C CYS A 51 5.44 -2.97 3.67
N THR A 52 6.12 -3.90 3.01
CA THR A 52 7.59 -3.85 2.83
C THR A 52 7.99 -2.82 1.77
N HIS A 53 7.14 -2.64 0.76
CA HIS A 53 7.33 -1.69 -0.34
C HIS A 53 6.03 -0.90 -0.51
N LEU A 54 6.13 0.43 -0.57
CA LEU A 54 5.03 1.31 -0.96
C LEU A 54 5.33 1.90 -2.34
N ILE A 55 4.35 1.86 -3.25
CA ILE A 55 4.48 2.39 -4.60
C ILE A 55 3.49 3.54 -4.80
N PHE A 56 4.00 4.75 -5.09
CA PHE A 56 3.15 5.91 -5.37
C PHE A 56 2.67 5.89 -6.84
N ALA A 57 1.36 5.91 -7.05
CA ALA A 57 0.72 5.86 -8.36
C ALA A 57 -0.03 7.17 -8.66
N PHE A 58 0.38 8.05 -9.57
CA PHE A 58 1.44 7.89 -10.58
C PHE A 58 2.18 9.21 -10.85
N ALA A 59 3.43 9.11 -11.31
CA ALA A 59 4.11 10.15 -12.06
C ALA A 59 3.56 10.27 -13.49
N SER A 60 4.02 11.30 -14.22
CA SER A 60 3.71 11.54 -15.62
C SER A 60 4.99 11.66 -16.47
N MET A 61 4.85 11.94 -17.77
CA MET A 61 5.99 12.06 -18.70
C MET A 61 5.86 13.23 -19.67
N SER A 62 6.63 14.30 -19.52
CA SER A 62 6.61 15.41 -20.47
C SER A 62 7.90 15.43 -21.29
N ASN A 63 7.81 15.56 -22.61
CA ASN A 63 8.98 15.66 -23.50
C ASN A 63 10.02 14.53 -23.26
N ASN A 64 9.54 13.29 -23.12
CA ASN A 64 10.32 12.09 -22.79
C ASN A 64 11.10 12.18 -21.47
N GLN A 65 10.66 13.01 -20.53
CA GLN A 65 11.20 13.09 -19.17
C GLN A 65 10.12 12.76 -18.16
N ILE A 66 10.47 12.06 -17.08
CA ILE A 66 9.55 11.88 -15.96
C ILE A 66 9.27 13.22 -15.30
N VAL A 67 8.01 13.45 -14.93
CA VAL A 67 7.57 14.66 -14.21
C VAL A 67 6.50 14.28 -13.19
N ALA A 68 6.31 15.10 -12.16
CA ALA A 68 5.14 14.97 -11.30
C ALA A 68 3.85 15.14 -12.12
N LYS A 69 2.77 14.46 -11.71
CA LYS A 69 1.48 14.62 -12.40
C LYS A 69 0.86 15.99 -12.17
N ASN A 70 1.12 16.60 -11.02
CA ASN A 70 0.73 17.96 -10.66
C ASN A 70 1.63 18.50 -9.52
N LEU A 71 1.53 19.79 -9.21
CA LEU A 71 2.33 20.44 -8.18
C LEU A 71 2.03 19.95 -6.75
N GLN A 72 0.82 19.46 -6.49
CA GLN A 72 0.43 18.92 -5.18
C GLN A 72 1.17 17.60 -4.92
N ASP A 73 1.28 16.73 -5.93
CA ASP A 73 2.06 15.51 -5.86
C ASP A 73 3.52 15.84 -5.49
N GLU A 74 4.13 16.79 -6.21
CA GLU A 74 5.55 17.14 -6.06
C GLU A 74 5.87 17.81 -4.73
N ASN A 75 5.07 18.80 -4.32
CA ASN A 75 5.38 19.67 -3.19
C ASN A 75 4.83 19.15 -1.85
N VAL A 76 3.85 18.25 -1.88
CA VAL A 76 3.17 17.78 -0.65
C VAL A 76 3.18 16.26 -0.56
N LEU A 77 2.66 15.56 -1.57
CA LEU A 77 2.45 14.11 -1.43
C LEU A 77 3.75 13.32 -1.48
N TYR A 78 4.71 13.63 -2.36
CA TYR A 78 6.00 12.94 -2.41
C TYR A 78 6.82 13.14 -1.13
N PRO A 79 6.95 14.37 -0.57
CA PRO A 79 7.60 14.55 0.72
C PRO A 79 6.92 13.77 1.85
N GLU A 80 5.59 13.84 1.98
CA GLU A 80 4.88 13.10 3.04
C GLU A 80 5.00 11.59 2.89
N PHE A 81 4.94 11.08 1.66
CA PHE A 81 5.07 9.66 1.36
C PHE A 81 6.46 9.13 1.69
N ASN A 82 7.52 9.83 1.26
CA ASN A 82 8.89 9.42 1.56
C ASN A 82 9.26 9.61 3.04
N LYS A 83 8.60 10.54 3.75
CA LYS A 83 8.76 10.74 5.20
C LYS A 83 8.34 9.52 6.03
N LEU A 84 7.49 8.64 5.49
CA LEU A 84 7.14 7.38 6.15
C LEU A 84 8.37 6.51 6.50
N LYS A 85 9.45 6.63 5.71
CA LYS A 85 10.73 5.95 5.95
C LYS A 85 11.47 6.42 7.20
N GLU A 86 11.12 7.57 7.77
CA GLU A 86 11.68 8.03 9.06
C GLU A 86 11.19 7.16 10.22
N ARG A 87 9.96 6.65 10.12
CA ARG A 87 9.35 5.75 11.12
C ARG A 87 9.74 4.29 10.91
N ASN A 88 9.93 3.86 9.66
CA ASN A 88 10.43 2.53 9.31
C ASN A 88 11.59 2.65 8.31
N ARG A 89 12.83 2.47 8.76
CA ARG A 89 14.03 2.62 7.91
C ARG A 89 14.23 1.47 6.91
N GLU A 90 13.52 0.34 7.09
CA GLU A 90 13.57 -0.80 6.17
C GLU A 90 12.58 -0.63 5.00
N LEU A 91 11.58 0.22 5.16
CA LEU A 91 10.56 0.51 4.15
C LEU A 91 11.19 1.02 2.85
N LYS A 92 10.77 0.42 1.73
CA LYS A 92 11.12 0.90 0.39
C LYS A 92 9.96 1.65 -0.24
N THR A 93 10.26 2.74 -0.91
CA THR A 93 9.31 3.61 -1.60
C THR A 93 9.67 3.67 -3.08
N LEU A 94 8.73 3.36 -3.97
CA LEU A 94 8.92 3.47 -5.42
C LEU A 94 7.93 4.47 -6.01
N LEU A 95 8.31 5.09 -7.12
CA LEU A 95 7.43 5.92 -7.92
C LEU A 95 7.00 5.14 -9.16
N SER A 96 5.69 4.97 -9.34
CA SER A 96 5.14 4.32 -10.53
C SER A 96 4.81 5.35 -11.60
N ILE A 97 5.14 5.05 -12.85
CA ILE A 97 4.78 5.85 -14.02
C ILE A 97 3.85 5.04 -14.93
N GLY A 98 2.78 5.67 -15.40
CA GLY A 98 1.82 5.06 -16.31
C GLY A 98 0.45 4.86 -15.67
N GLY A 99 -0.04 3.63 -15.69
CA GLY A 99 -1.40 3.28 -15.33
C GLY A 99 -2.38 3.39 -16.50
N TRP A 100 -3.60 2.89 -16.31
CA TRP A 100 -4.55 2.75 -17.42
C TRP A 100 -4.87 4.06 -18.14
N ASN A 101 -5.13 5.11 -17.36
CA ASN A 101 -5.54 6.44 -17.86
C ASN A 101 -4.40 7.23 -18.51
N PHE A 102 -3.15 6.81 -18.31
CA PHE A 102 -2.00 7.40 -18.99
C PHE A 102 -1.98 7.06 -20.49
N GLY A 103 -2.66 5.97 -20.87
CA GLY A 103 -2.65 5.46 -22.24
C GLY A 103 -1.28 4.91 -22.63
N THR A 104 -1.01 4.86 -23.94
CA THR A 104 0.19 4.22 -24.51
C THR A 104 1.06 5.20 -25.31
N SER A 105 0.48 6.26 -25.85
CA SER A 105 1.16 7.16 -26.81
C SER A 105 2.44 7.79 -26.28
N ARG A 106 2.46 8.22 -25.01
CA ARG A 106 3.65 8.82 -24.37
C ARG A 106 4.74 7.79 -24.14
N PHE A 107 4.39 6.55 -23.78
CA PHE A 107 5.35 5.45 -23.72
C PHE A 107 5.92 5.15 -25.10
N THR A 108 5.07 4.97 -26.11
CA THR A 108 5.50 4.72 -27.50
C THR A 108 6.41 5.83 -28.03
N ALA A 109 6.09 7.10 -27.76
CA ALA A 109 6.93 8.23 -28.16
C ALA A 109 8.32 8.18 -27.49
N MET A 110 8.39 7.90 -26.19
CA MET A 110 9.66 7.77 -25.47
C MET A 110 10.46 6.54 -25.92
N LEU A 111 9.80 5.43 -26.23
CA LEU A 111 10.44 4.20 -26.68
C LEU A 111 10.99 4.27 -28.12
N SER A 112 10.49 5.20 -28.93
CA SER A 112 10.70 5.25 -30.39
C SER A 112 12.15 5.42 -30.84
N THR A 113 13.03 5.99 -30.01
CA THR A 113 14.47 6.16 -30.33
C THR A 113 15.33 5.95 -29.09
N LEU A 114 16.59 5.57 -29.29
CA LEU A 114 17.56 5.43 -28.21
C LEU A 114 17.74 6.76 -27.43
N ALA A 115 17.89 7.88 -28.13
CA ALA A 115 18.03 9.20 -27.51
C ALA A 115 16.83 9.58 -26.61
N ASN A 116 15.61 9.18 -26.98
CA ASN A 116 14.42 9.44 -26.17
C ASN A 116 14.42 8.59 -24.89
N ARG A 117 14.87 7.33 -24.97
CA ARG A 117 15.00 6.46 -23.79
C ARG A 117 16.10 6.95 -22.85
N GLU A 118 17.27 7.33 -23.38
CA GLU A 118 18.36 7.93 -22.60
C GLU A 118 17.88 9.18 -21.85
N LYS A 119 17.21 10.10 -22.55
CA LYS A 119 16.63 11.31 -21.94
C LYS A 119 15.66 10.98 -20.81
N PHE A 120 14.84 9.93 -20.99
CA PHE A 120 13.93 9.46 -19.96
C PHE A 120 14.69 8.88 -18.76
N ILE A 121 15.65 7.99 -18.99
CA ILE A 121 16.47 7.35 -17.96
C ILE A 121 17.21 8.38 -17.11
N ASP A 122 17.88 9.35 -17.73
CA ASP A 122 18.59 10.42 -17.02
C ASP A 122 17.65 11.24 -16.15
N SER A 123 16.47 11.58 -16.69
CA SER A 123 15.44 12.30 -15.93
C SER A 123 14.92 11.47 -14.75
N VAL A 124 14.74 10.15 -14.93
CA VAL A 124 14.28 9.24 -13.88
C VAL A 124 15.26 9.21 -12.72
N ILE A 125 16.55 9.01 -12.99
CA ILE A 125 17.57 8.96 -11.95
C ILE A 125 17.57 10.26 -11.15
N SER A 126 17.62 11.41 -11.85
CA SER A 126 17.60 12.72 -11.20
C SER A 126 16.34 12.92 -10.36
N PHE A 127 15.16 12.64 -10.93
CA PHE A 127 13.87 12.85 -10.28
C PHE A 127 13.67 11.97 -9.04
N LEU A 128 14.01 10.68 -9.12
CA LEU A 128 13.89 9.76 -7.99
C LEU A 128 14.82 10.17 -6.84
N ARG A 129 16.06 10.57 -7.15
CA ARG A 129 17.02 11.03 -6.13
C ARG A 129 16.58 12.34 -5.47
N ILE A 130 16.10 13.31 -6.26
CA ILE A 130 15.59 14.60 -5.74
C ILE A 130 14.41 14.39 -4.77
N HIS A 131 13.47 13.52 -5.11
CA HIS A 131 12.28 13.27 -4.28
C HIS A 131 12.47 12.14 -3.26
N GLY A 132 13.65 11.53 -3.19
CA GLY A 132 14.01 10.53 -2.18
C GLY A 132 13.36 9.17 -2.37
N PHE A 133 12.92 8.79 -3.57
CA PHE A 133 12.40 7.46 -3.87
C PHE A 133 13.54 6.43 -4.01
N ASP A 134 13.26 5.18 -3.63
CA ASP A 134 14.20 4.06 -3.68
C ASP A 134 14.14 3.26 -4.99
N GLY A 135 13.23 3.60 -5.91
CA GLY A 135 13.13 2.93 -7.21
C GLY A 135 11.99 3.39 -8.12
N LEU A 136 11.96 2.83 -9.32
CA LEU A 136 10.97 3.05 -10.35
C LEU A 136 10.08 1.81 -10.53
N ASP A 137 8.77 2.04 -10.67
CA ASP A 137 7.84 1.03 -11.16
C ASP A 137 7.28 1.43 -12.54
N LEU A 138 7.37 0.52 -13.51
CA LEU A 138 6.87 0.72 -14.87
C LEU A 138 5.47 0.10 -15.03
N PHE A 139 4.45 0.94 -15.19
CA PHE A 139 3.05 0.51 -15.31
C PHE A 139 2.50 0.77 -16.72
N PHE A 140 3.13 0.16 -17.73
CA PHE A 140 2.75 0.29 -19.14
C PHE A 140 1.71 -0.78 -19.55
N LEU A 141 0.47 -0.36 -19.81
CA LEU A 141 -0.66 -1.24 -20.15
C LEU A 141 -1.18 -0.98 -21.58
N TYR A 142 -0.75 -1.69 -22.62
CA TYR A 142 0.32 -2.69 -22.65
C TYR A 142 1.17 -2.46 -23.91
N PRO A 143 2.49 -2.71 -23.88
CA PRO A 143 3.32 -2.71 -25.08
C PRO A 143 2.70 -3.58 -26.18
N GLY A 144 2.60 -3.07 -27.41
CA GLY A 144 1.99 -3.78 -28.55
C GLY A 144 0.45 -3.84 -28.56
N LEU A 145 -0.23 -3.17 -27.61
CA LEU A 145 -1.69 -3.12 -27.53
C LEU A 145 -2.18 -1.68 -27.28
N ARG A 146 -3.50 -1.45 -27.44
CA ARG A 146 -4.14 -0.13 -27.19
C ARG A 146 -3.45 1.02 -27.93
N GLY A 147 -3.09 0.81 -29.20
CA GLY A 147 -2.41 1.80 -30.04
C GLY A 147 -0.89 1.82 -29.94
N SER A 148 -0.29 1.07 -29.00
CA SER A 148 1.15 0.81 -29.00
C SER A 148 1.51 -0.17 -30.14
N PRO A 149 2.49 0.14 -30.99
CA PRO A 149 2.89 -0.74 -32.09
C PRO A 149 3.53 -2.06 -31.59
N PRO A 150 3.45 -3.16 -32.37
CA PRO A 150 3.94 -4.47 -31.94
C PRO A 150 5.42 -4.51 -31.51
N HIS A 151 6.27 -3.66 -32.09
CA HIS A 151 7.70 -3.59 -31.75
C HIS A 151 7.96 -2.96 -30.36
N ASP A 152 6.98 -2.29 -29.74
CA ASP A 152 7.12 -1.78 -28.38
C ASP A 152 7.31 -2.90 -27.36
N ARG A 153 6.91 -4.14 -27.67
CA ARG A 153 7.31 -5.34 -26.90
C ARG A 153 8.82 -5.37 -26.66
N TRP A 154 9.61 -5.15 -27.71
CA TRP A 154 11.07 -5.19 -27.66
C TRP A 154 11.67 -3.88 -27.18
N ASN A 155 11.12 -2.73 -27.60
CA ASN A 155 11.61 -1.45 -27.10
C ASN A 155 11.40 -1.29 -25.59
N PHE A 156 10.31 -1.83 -25.04
CA PHE A 156 10.07 -1.86 -23.60
C PHE A 156 11.10 -2.73 -22.87
N LEU A 157 11.50 -3.86 -23.46
CA LEU A 157 12.61 -4.66 -22.93
C LEU A 157 13.93 -3.87 -22.97
N PHE A 158 14.26 -3.22 -24.10
CA PHE A 158 15.47 -2.40 -24.20
C PHE A 158 15.51 -1.30 -23.15
N LEU A 159 14.38 -0.61 -22.92
CA LEU A 159 14.28 0.37 -21.84
C LEU A 159 14.61 -0.23 -20.47
N ILE A 160 14.09 -1.42 -20.17
CA ILE A 160 14.32 -2.09 -18.88
C ILE A 160 15.80 -2.46 -18.72
N GLU A 161 16.44 -2.97 -19.78
CA GLU A 161 17.88 -3.28 -19.77
C GLU A 161 18.73 -2.02 -19.56
N GLU A 162 18.39 -0.94 -20.26
CA GLU A 162 19.07 0.35 -20.17
C GLU A 162 18.87 1.00 -18.79
N LEU A 163 17.65 0.96 -18.22
CA LEU A 163 17.35 1.43 -16.86
C LEU A 163 18.15 0.65 -15.82
N GLN A 164 18.16 -0.69 -15.91
CA GLN A 164 18.92 -1.52 -14.98
C GLN A 164 20.40 -1.14 -15.00
N PHE A 165 20.99 -1.08 -16.20
CA PHE A 165 22.39 -0.71 -16.36
C PHE A 165 22.70 0.70 -15.83
N ALA A 166 21.83 1.66 -16.12
CA ALA A 166 21.99 3.04 -15.66
C ALA A 166 21.90 3.15 -14.13
N PHE A 167 20.98 2.40 -13.49
CA PHE A 167 20.85 2.35 -12.04
C PHE A 167 22.07 1.71 -11.38
N GLU A 168 22.60 0.61 -11.94
CA GLU A 168 23.83 -0.03 -11.46
C GLU A 168 25.04 0.91 -11.58
N ARG A 169 25.16 1.59 -12.73
CA ARG A 169 26.23 2.56 -12.97
C ARG A 169 26.14 3.75 -12.02
N GLU A 170 24.96 4.35 -11.85
CA GLU A 170 24.81 5.49 -10.94
C GLU A 170 25.15 5.10 -9.51
N ALA A 171 24.68 3.95 -9.03
CA ALA A 171 24.98 3.44 -7.70
C ALA A 171 26.50 3.27 -7.47
N LEU A 172 27.22 2.76 -8.47
CA LEU A 172 28.68 2.62 -8.42
C LEU A 172 29.38 3.98 -8.34
N LEU A 173 28.93 4.96 -9.13
CA LEU A 173 29.55 6.29 -9.21
C LEU A 173 29.26 7.16 -7.98
N THR A 174 28.05 7.10 -7.45
CA THR A 174 27.62 7.95 -6.32
C THR A 174 27.77 7.28 -4.97
N GLN A 175 28.04 5.96 -4.95
CA GLN A 175 28.06 5.13 -3.74
C GLN A 175 26.72 5.10 -2.99
N HIS A 176 25.62 5.48 -3.66
CA HIS A 176 24.27 5.28 -3.15
C HIS A 176 23.79 3.85 -3.37
N PRO A 177 22.83 3.36 -2.56
CA PRO A 177 22.12 2.13 -2.87
C PRO A 177 21.48 2.21 -4.27
N ARG A 178 21.61 1.12 -5.05
CA ARG A 178 20.99 1.01 -6.37
C ARG A 178 19.48 1.20 -6.27
N LEU A 179 18.93 2.01 -7.19
CA LEU A 179 17.49 2.16 -7.36
C LEU A 179 16.86 0.82 -7.78
N LEU A 180 15.73 0.49 -7.17
CA LEU A 180 14.93 -0.70 -7.53
C LEU A 180 14.22 -0.46 -8.86
N LEU A 181 14.03 -1.53 -9.64
CA LEU A 181 13.28 -1.51 -10.88
C LEU A 181 12.23 -2.63 -10.88
N SER A 182 10.95 -2.25 -10.87
CA SER A 182 9.82 -3.16 -11.00
C SER A 182 8.93 -2.82 -12.19
N ALA A 183 8.05 -3.74 -12.54
CA ALA A 183 7.00 -3.47 -13.52
C ALA A 183 5.68 -4.13 -13.09
N ALA A 184 4.57 -3.45 -13.39
CA ALA A 184 3.23 -4.02 -13.33
C ALA A 184 2.84 -4.61 -14.69
N VAL A 185 2.52 -5.91 -14.71
CA VAL A 185 2.32 -6.68 -15.94
C VAL A 185 1.01 -7.45 -15.93
N SER A 186 0.45 -7.73 -17.10
CA SER A 186 -0.82 -8.47 -17.20
C SER A 186 -0.74 -9.89 -16.64
N GLY A 187 -1.83 -10.36 -16.01
CA GLY A 187 -2.07 -11.77 -15.73
C GLY A 187 -2.75 -12.55 -16.87
N ILE A 188 -3.10 -11.89 -17.98
CA ILE A 188 -3.87 -12.48 -19.08
C ILE A 188 -2.92 -13.07 -20.14
N PRO A 189 -2.99 -14.39 -20.47
CA PRO A 189 -2.04 -15.07 -21.35
C PRO A 189 -1.84 -14.44 -22.73
N SER A 190 -2.93 -14.03 -23.39
CA SER A 190 -2.86 -13.40 -24.73
C SER A 190 -2.12 -12.06 -24.70
N ILE A 191 -2.28 -11.30 -23.61
CA ILE A 191 -1.56 -10.04 -23.39
C ILE A 191 -0.10 -10.32 -23.07
N ILE A 192 0.19 -11.30 -22.21
CA ILE A 192 1.57 -11.68 -21.86
C ILE A 192 2.35 -12.06 -23.13
N HIS A 193 1.76 -12.94 -23.96
CA HIS A 193 2.34 -13.37 -25.23
C HIS A 193 2.59 -12.20 -26.18
N THR A 194 1.70 -11.20 -26.22
CA THR A 194 1.86 -10.03 -27.09
C THR A 194 2.91 -9.05 -26.56
N SER A 195 2.87 -8.75 -25.26
CA SER A 195 3.52 -7.56 -24.70
C SER A 195 4.89 -7.81 -24.05
N TYR A 196 5.21 -9.03 -23.60
CA TYR A 196 6.38 -9.27 -22.76
C TYR A 196 7.19 -10.53 -23.11
N ASP A 197 8.52 -10.42 -23.10
CA ASP A 197 9.41 -11.57 -22.96
C ASP A 197 9.60 -11.90 -21.46
N ALA A 198 8.84 -12.87 -20.97
CA ALA A 198 8.77 -13.16 -19.53
C ALA A 198 10.11 -13.62 -18.93
N LEU A 199 10.91 -14.37 -19.70
CA LEU A 199 12.23 -14.83 -19.26
C LEU A 199 13.19 -13.65 -19.12
N LEU A 200 13.26 -12.79 -20.15
CA LEU A 200 14.17 -11.65 -20.14
C LEU A 200 13.75 -10.61 -19.10
N LEU A 201 12.45 -10.30 -18.98
CA LEU A 201 11.96 -9.42 -17.90
C LEU A 201 12.31 -9.96 -16.51
N GLY A 202 12.11 -11.27 -16.28
CA GLY A 202 12.45 -11.92 -15.01
C GLY A 202 13.93 -11.85 -14.66
N ARG A 203 14.82 -11.79 -15.65
CA ARG A 203 16.26 -11.64 -15.41
C ARG A 203 16.66 -10.22 -15.02
N ARG A 204 15.96 -9.20 -15.53
CA ARG A 204 16.34 -7.79 -15.39
C ARG A 204 15.66 -7.06 -14.23
N LEU A 205 14.37 -7.34 -14.01
CA LEU A 205 13.59 -6.67 -12.96
C LEU A 205 13.91 -7.23 -11.57
N ASP A 206 13.82 -6.38 -10.56
CA ASP A 206 13.96 -6.76 -9.14
C ASP A 206 12.77 -7.60 -8.67
N PHE A 207 11.56 -7.22 -9.11
CA PHE A 207 10.33 -7.98 -8.93
C PHE A 207 9.29 -7.55 -9.96
N ILE A 208 8.30 -8.42 -10.20
CA ILE A 208 7.26 -8.24 -11.21
C ILE A 208 5.90 -8.34 -10.52
N ASN A 209 5.14 -7.25 -10.57
CA ASN A 209 3.79 -7.16 -10.02
C ASN A 209 2.79 -7.69 -11.04
N VAL A 210 2.29 -8.91 -10.85
CA VAL A 210 1.35 -9.53 -11.79
C VAL A 210 -0.07 -9.09 -11.46
N LEU A 211 -0.73 -8.45 -12.42
CA LEU A 211 -2.13 -8.00 -12.33
C LEU A 211 -3.08 -9.21 -12.45
N SER A 212 -3.23 -9.96 -11.36
CA SER A 212 -4.05 -11.18 -11.25
C SER A 212 -5.48 -10.91 -10.74
N TYR A 213 -6.06 -9.79 -11.17
CA TYR A 213 -7.40 -9.29 -10.87
C TYR A 213 -7.97 -8.60 -12.12
N ASP A 214 -9.21 -8.12 -12.05
CA ASP A 214 -9.98 -7.69 -13.22
C ASP A 214 -10.10 -8.79 -14.27
N LEU A 215 -10.14 -10.02 -13.80
CA LEU A 215 -10.32 -11.20 -14.64
C LEU A 215 -11.75 -11.31 -15.16
N HIS A 216 -12.68 -10.76 -14.39
CA HIS A 216 -14.08 -10.58 -14.74
C HIS A 216 -14.60 -9.23 -14.26
N GLY A 217 -15.52 -8.66 -15.04
CA GLY A 217 -16.16 -7.39 -14.71
C GLY A 217 -17.31 -7.09 -15.64
N SER A 218 -18.03 -6.00 -15.36
CA SER A 218 -19.28 -5.65 -16.04
C SER A 218 -19.15 -5.26 -17.53
N TRP A 219 -17.93 -5.30 -18.07
CA TRP A 219 -17.69 -5.28 -19.51
C TRP A 219 -18.05 -6.61 -20.20
N GLU A 220 -18.21 -7.69 -19.42
CA GLU A 220 -18.76 -8.98 -19.86
C GLU A 220 -20.28 -9.04 -19.65
N LYS A 221 -20.98 -9.88 -20.43
CA LYS A 221 -22.44 -10.09 -20.34
C LYS A 221 -22.85 -11.13 -19.30
N PHE A 222 -21.92 -11.59 -18.47
CA PHE A 222 -22.17 -12.58 -17.41
C PHE A 222 -21.39 -12.21 -16.15
N THR A 223 -21.86 -12.67 -14.99
CA THR A 223 -21.18 -12.48 -13.71
C THR A 223 -19.94 -13.36 -13.62
N GLY A 224 -18.86 -12.79 -13.07
CA GLY A 224 -17.61 -13.50 -12.82
C GLY A 224 -16.89 -12.86 -11.65
N HIS A 225 -16.09 -13.65 -10.93
CA HIS A 225 -15.36 -13.13 -9.78
C HIS A 225 -14.19 -12.24 -10.23
N ASN A 226 -13.95 -11.11 -9.54
CA ASN A 226 -12.91 -10.15 -9.90
C ASN A 226 -11.50 -10.78 -9.96
N SER A 227 -11.18 -11.58 -8.95
CA SER A 227 -9.86 -12.21 -8.77
C SER A 227 -10.00 -13.60 -8.17
N PRO A 228 -10.56 -14.59 -8.89
CA PRO A 228 -10.65 -15.96 -8.37
C PRO A 228 -9.25 -16.56 -8.15
N LEU A 229 -9.04 -17.28 -7.05
CA LEU A 229 -7.75 -17.91 -6.79
C LEU A 229 -7.48 -19.04 -7.80
N PHE A 230 -8.45 -19.93 -8.03
CA PHE A 230 -8.34 -21.01 -9.01
C PHE A 230 -9.38 -20.89 -10.12
N SER A 231 -9.08 -21.55 -11.24
CA SER A 231 -9.86 -21.52 -12.46
C SER A 231 -11.10 -22.40 -12.40
N LEU A 232 -12.06 -22.11 -13.27
CA LEU A 232 -13.11 -23.05 -13.65
C LEU A 232 -12.59 -23.97 -14.77
N PRO A 233 -13.16 -25.18 -14.93
CA PRO A 233 -12.85 -26.02 -16.10
C PRO A 233 -13.11 -25.31 -17.44
N GLU A 234 -14.17 -24.50 -17.50
CA GLU A 234 -14.60 -23.75 -18.70
C GLU A 234 -13.96 -22.37 -18.81
N ASP A 235 -13.39 -21.84 -17.72
CA ASP A 235 -12.71 -20.55 -17.70
C ASP A 235 -11.39 -20.62 -16.93
N SER A 236 -10.29 -20.57 -17.69
CA SER A 236 -8.95 -20.63 -17.15
C SER A 236 -8.53 -19.39 -16.35
N LYS A 237 -9.26 -18.26 -16.41
CA LYS A 237 -8.86 -17.01 -15.77
C LYS A 237 -8.86 -17.15 -14.24
N SER A 238 -7.67 -17.18 -13.65
CA SER A 238 -7.49 -17.14 -12.19
C SER A 238 -6.13 -16.58 -11.80
N SER A 239 -5.98 -16.18 -10.54
CA SER A 239 -4.70 -15.74 -10.01
C SER A 239 -3.65 -16.85 -10.06
N ALA A 240 -4.02 -18.08 -9.68
CA ALA A 240 -3.12 -19.23 -9.78
C ALA A 240 -2.69 -19.52 -11.22
N TYR A 241 -3.61 -19.41 -12.19
CA TYR A 241 -3.27 -19.60 -13.60
C TYR A 241 -2.30 -18.52 -14.10
N ALA A 242 -2.59 -17.25 -13.81
CA ALA A 242 -1.75 -16.11 -14.19
C ALA A 242 -0.31 -16.27 -13.68
N MET A 243 -0.16 -16.56 -12.39
CA MET A 243 1.16 -16.74 -11.76
C MET A 243 1.92 -17.93 -12.35
N ASN A 244 1.24 -19.07 -12.52
CA ASN A 244 1.84 -20.25 -13.13
C ASN A 244 2.25 -20.05 -14.59
N TYR A 245 1.48 -19.25 -15.33
CA TYR A 245 1.78 -18.96 -16.72
C TYR A 245 3.11 -18.19 -16.84
N TRP A 246 3.29 -17.14 -16.03
CA TRP A 246 4.58 -16.41 -15.96
C TRP A 246 5.75 -17.32 -15.57
N ARG A 247 5.57 -18.15 -14.53
CA ARG A 247 6.59 -19.15 -14.11
C ARG A 247 6.94 -20.12 -15.24
N LYS A 248 5.93 -20.62 -15.97
CA LYS A 248 6.11 -21.54 -17.10
C LYS A 248 6.87 -20.90 -18.26
N LEU A 249 6.74 -19.59 -18.46
CA LEU A 249 7.50 -18.86 -19.46
C LEU A 249 8.94 -18.52 -19.03
N GLY A 250 9.36 -18.93 -17.82
CA GLY A 250 10.75 -18.85 -17.38
C GLY A 250 11.05 -17.71 -16.40
N THR A 251 10.05 -16.98 -15.91
CA THR A 251 10.27 -15.99 -14.85
C THR A 251 10.56 -16.68 -13.50
N PRO A 252 11.62 -16.30 -12.77
CA PRO A 252 11.89 -16.82 -11.43
C PRO A 252 10.71 -16.57 -10.47
N ALA A 253 10.28 -17.61 -9.74
CA ALA A 253 9.08 -17.54 -8.90
C ALA A 253 9.22 -16.51 -7.76
N ASP A 254 10.41 -16.40 -7.17
CA ASP A 254 10.78 -15.44 -6.11
C ASP A 254 10.72 -13.97 -6.55
N LYS A 255 10.68 -13.71 -7.87
CA LYS A 255 10.48 -12.37 -8.44
C LYS A 255 9.03 -12.09 -8.82
N LEU A 256 8.15 -13.10 -8.86
CA LEU A 256 6.74 -12.93 -9.19
C LEU A 256 5.94 -12.57 -7.94
N ILE A 257 5.29 -11.40 -7.97
CA ILE A 257 4.48 -10.87 -6.89
C ILE A 257 3.00 -10.94 -7.30
N MET A 258 2.19 -11.72 -6.60
CA MET A 258 0.78 -11.96 -6.97
C MET A 258 -0.09 -10.75 -6.62
N GLY A 259 -0.94 -10.29 -7.53
CA GLY A 259 -1.85 -9.16 -7.31
C GLY A 259 -3.10 -9.50 -6.51
N PHE A 260 -3.42 -8.66 -5.53
CA PHE A 260 -4.56 -8.70 -4.63
C PHE A 260 -5.35 -7.40 -4.76
N PRO A 261 -6.63 -7.46 -5.20
CA PRO A 261 -7.47 -6.28 -5.26
C PRO A 261 -8.13 -6.00 -3.89
N THR A 262 -8.08 -4.76 -3.43
CA THR A 262 -8.87 -4.26 -2.27
C THR A 262 -10.17 -3.60 -2.75
N TYR A 263 -10.80 -4.20 -3.75
CA TYR A 263 -12.04 -3.75 -4.36
C TYR A 263 -12.75 -4.94 -5.00
N GLY A 264 -14.04 -4.76 -5.28
CA GLY A 264 -14.86 -5.71 -6.00
C GLY A 264 -15.42 -5.14 -7.30
N ARG A 265 -15.86 -6.04 -8.19
CA ARG A 265 -16.55 -5.71 -9.44
C ARG A 265 -18.02 -6.07 -9.29
N ASN A 266 -18.89 -5.08 -9.49
CA ASN A 266 -20.33 -5.27 -9.41
C ASN A 266 -21.03 -5.24 -10.78
N PHE A 267 -22.09 -6.03 -10.88
CA PHE A 267 -22.84 -6.30 -12.10
C PHE A 267 -24.33 -6.09 -11.81
N TYR A 268 -25.05 -5.60 -12.82
CA TYR A 268 -26.50 -5.57 -12.79
C TYR A 268 -27.05 -6.82 -13.49
N LEU A 269 -27.70 -7.70 -12.73
CA LEU A 269 -28.26 -8.97 -13.21
C LEU A 269 -29.44 -8.74 -14.15
N LEU A 270 -29.56 -9.59 -15.18
CA LEU A 270 -30.74 -9.60 -16.06
C LEU A 270 -32.01 -9.99 -15.27
N LYS A 271 -31.91 -11.03 -14.43
CA LYS A 271 -33.00 -11.54 -13.58
C LYS A 271 -32.49 -11.78 -12.16
N GLU A 272 -33.17 -11.22 -11.15
CA GLU A 272 -32.79 -11.38 -9.74
C GLU A 272 -32.82 -12.85 -9.26
N SER A 273 -33.73 -13.67 -9.81
CA SER A 273 -33.83 -15.10 -9.49
C SER A 273 -32.65 -15.93 -10.02
N LYS A 274 -31.80 -15.35 -10.87
CA LYS A 274 -30.56 -15.94 -11.36
C LYS A 274 -29.42 -15.04 -10.86
N ASN A 275 -28.76 -15.46 -9.79
CA ASN A 275 -27.81 -14.64 -9.02
C ASN A 275 -26.51 -15.39 -8.72
N GLY A 276 -26.23 -16.48 -9.43
CA GLY A 276 -24.99 -17.24 -9.30
C GLY A 276 -23.83 -16.66 -10.12
N LEU A 277 -22.72 -17.39 -10.12
CA LEU A 277 -21.61 -17.18 -11.04
C LEU A 277 -22.05 -17.51 -12.49
N GLN A 278 -21.38 -16.92 -13.49
CA GLN A 278 -21.65 -17.10 -14.93
C GLN A 278 -23.11 -16.83 -15.33
N THR A 279 -23.80 -15.98 -14.57
CA THR A 279 -25.20 -15.63 -14.84
C THR A 279 -25.28 -14.36 -15.67
N ALA A 280 -26.23 -14.30 -16.62
CA ALA A 280 -26.44 -13.16 -17.48
C ALA A 280 -26.59 -11.82 -16.73
N SER A 281 -25.82 -10.83 -17.17
CA SER A 281 -25.80 -9.45 -16.66
C SER A 281 -26.12 -8.46 -17.79
N MET A 282 -26.51 -7.24 -17.42
CA MET A 282 -26.82 -6.14 -18.33
C MET A 282 -25.77 -5.02 -18.28
N GLY A 283 -24.66 -5.22 -17.58
CA GLY A 283 -23.58 -4.25 -17.41
C GLY A 283 -23.33 -3.87 -15.95
N PRO A 284 -22.77 -2.67 -15.69
CA PRO A 284 -22.32 -2.26 -14.36
C PRO A 284 -23.50 -2.02 -13.42
N ALA A 285 -23.37 -2.43 -12.16
CA ALA A 285 -24.28 -2.01 -11.09
C ALA A 285 -23.91 -0.61 -10.57
N SER A 286 -24.74 -0.11 -9.65
CA SER A 286 -24.65 1.26 -9.13
C SER A 286 -23.26 1.58 -8.55
N PRO A 287 -22.78 2.82 -8.71
CA PRO A 287 -21.52 3.26 -8.12
C PRO A 287 -21.58 3.29 -6.59
N GLY A 288 -20.42 3.11 -5.97
CA GLY A 288 -20.23 3.37 -4.54
C GLY A 288 -20.33 4.87 -4.20
N LYS A 289 -20.65 5.17 -2.94
CA LYS A 289 -20.82 6.55 -2.43
C LYS A 289 -19.54 7.39 -2.54
N TYR A 290 -18.37 6.77 -2.44
CA TYR A 290 -17.08 7.42 -2.33
C TYR A 290 -16.28 7.28 -3.63
N THR A 291 -16.23 6.07 -4.20
CA THR A 291 -15.53 5.83 -5.48
C THR A 291 -16.26 6.43 -6.67
N LYS A 292 -17.60 6.55 -6.59
CA LYS A 292 -18.46 7.12 -7.63
C LYS A 292 -18.29 6.48 -9.02
N GLN A 293 -17.82 5.24 -9.06
CA GLN A 293 -17.58 4.50 -10.30
C GLN A 293 -18.56 3.31 -10.41
N ALA A 294 -19.40 3.32 -11.44
CA ALA A 294 -20.30 2.20 -11.71
C ALA A 294 -19.49 0.95 -12.09
N GLY A 295 -19.93 -0.23 -11.66
CA GLY A 295 -19.19 -1.47 -11.92
C GLY A 295 -18.05 -1.75 -10.92
N PHE A 296 -17.89 -0.92 -9.90
CA PHE A 296 -16.73 -0.93 -9.00
C PHE A 296 -17.11 -0.52 -7.58
N LEU A 297 -16.58 -1.23 -6.57
CA LEU A 297 -16.69 -0.85 -5.16
C LEU A 297 -15.34 -1.05 -4.47
N ALA A 298 -14.79 -0.01 -3.83
CA ALA A 298 -13.64 -0.17 -2.95
C ALA A 298 -14.02 -1.06 -1.75
N TYR A 299 -13.06 -1.75 -1.11
CA TYR A 299 -13.37 -2.68 -0.03
C TYR A 299 -14.12 -2.03 1.14
N TYR A 300 -13.79 -0.78 1.47
CA TYR A 300 -14.54 -0.02 2.47
C TYR A 300 -16.03 0.22 2.09
N GLU A 301 -16.38 0.17 0.80
CA GLU A 301 -17.78 0.20 0.31
C GLU A 301 -18.41 -1.18 0.26
N VAL A 302 -17.62 -2.20 -0.10
CA VAL A 302 -18.01 -3.63 -0.08
C VAL A 302 -18.60 -3.99 1.28
N CYS A 303 -17.98 -3.56 2.38
CA CYS A 303 -18.48 -3.81 3.74
C CYS A 303 -19.94 -3.37 3.93
N SER A 304 -20.30 -2.16 3.48
CA SER A 304 -21.66 -1.62 3.58
C SER A 304 -22.68 -2.34 2.67
N PHE A 305 -22.22 -2.84 1.52
CA PHE A 305 -23.05 -3.62 0.59
C PHE A 305 -23.33 -5.00 1.17
N VAL A 306 -22.28 -5.68 1.60
CA VAL A 306 -22.26 -7.05 2.10
C VAL A 306 -23.05 -7.23 3.40
N GLN A 307 -23.15 -6.19 4.25
CA GLN A 307 -24.03 -6.19 5.43
C GLN A 307 -25.52 -6.30 5.08
N ARG A 308 -25.92 -5.91 3.87
CA ARG A 308 -27.32 -5.84 3.42
C ARG A 308 -27.60 -6.80 2.26
N ALA A 309 -26.68 -7.70 1.96
CA ALA A 309 -26.70 -8.61 0.83
C ALA A 309 -26.66 -10.06 1.31
N LYS A 310 -27.06 -10.99 0.45
CA LYS A 310 -26.85 -12.43 0.66
C LYS A 310 -25.44 -12.77 0.20
N LYS A 311 -24.64 -13.38 1.08
CA LYS A 311 -23.26 -13.79 0.80
C LYS A 311 -23.21 -15.26 0.40
N HIS A 312 -22.34 -15.58 -0.54
CA HIS A 312 -22.06 -16.92 -1.00
C HIS A 312 -20.56 -17.11 -1.15
N TRP A 313 -20.10 -18.34 -0.97
CA TRP A 313 -18.72 -18.73 -1.18
C TRP A 313 -18.61 -19.58 -2.45
N ILE A 314 -17.57 -19.34 -3.26
CA ILE A 314 -17.27 -20.13 -4.44
C ILE A 314 -16.20 -21.15 -4.05
N ASP A 315 -16.63 -22.34 -3.63
CA ASP A 315 -15.75 -23.35 -3.01
C ASP A 315 -14.48 -23.65 -3.81
N TYR A 316 -14.59 -23.80 -5.14
CA TYR A 316 -13.47 -24.13 -6.01
C TYR A 316 -12.59 -22.93 -6.38
N GLN A 317 -13.08 -21.68 -6.25
CA GLN A 317 -12.28 -20.46 -6.50
C GLN A 317 -11.74 -19.82 -5.22
N TYR A 318 -12.16 -20.30 -4.04
CA TYR A 318 -11.77 -19.79 -2.71
C TYR A 318 -11.99 -18.28 -2.52
N VAL A 319 -13.12 -17.79 -3.00
CA VAL A 319 -13.49 -16.38 -2.96
C VAL A 319 -15.00 -16.21 -2.75
N PRO A 320 -15.45 -15.11 -2.11
CA PRO A 320 -16.86 -14.84 -1.91
C PRO A 320 -17.49 -14.06 -3.07
N TYR A 321 -18.81 -14.12 -3.16
CA TYR A 321 -19.60 -13.11 -3.85
C TYR A 321 -20.82 -12.76 -3.00
N ALA A 322 -21.44 -11.62 -3.30
CA ALA A 322 -22.68 -11.23 -2.65
C ALA A 322 -23.68 -10.65 -3.65
N PHE A 323 -24.96 -10.77 -3.37
CA PHE A 323 -25.99 -10.13 -4.18
C PHE A 323 -27.12 -9.53 -3.34
N LYS A 324 -27.71 -8.46 -3.86
CA LYS A 324 -28.87 -7.78 -3.28
C LYS A 324 -29.76 -7.28 -4.41
N GLY A 325 -30.99 -7.79 -4.50
CA GLY A 325 -31.83 -7.49 -5.64
C GLY A 325 -31.15 -7.95 -6.94
N LYS A 326 -31.06 -7.04 -7.92
CA LYS A 326 -30.33 -7.26 -9.17
C LYS A 326 -28.85 -6.88 -9.11
N GLU A 327 -28.30 -6.47 -7.98
CA GLU A 327 -26.87 -6.16 -7.89
C GLU A 327 -26.10 -7.39 -7.41
N TRP A 328 -25.09 -7.78 -8.18
CA TRP A 328 -24.17 -8.88 -7.88
C TRP A 328 -22.75 -8.33 -7.74
N LEU A 329 -21.98 -8.80 -6.77
CA LEU A 329 -20.65 -8.31 -6.44
C LEU A 329 -19.69 -9.47 -6.22
N GLY A 330 -18.64 -9.55 -7.04
CA GLY A 330 -17.47 -10.40 -6.80
C GLY A 330 -16.40 -9.58 -6.10
N TYR A 331 -15.95 -10.03 -4.93
CA TYR A 331 -15.06 -9.27 -4.06
C TYR A 331 -14.19 -10.22 -3.22
N ASP A 332 -13.11 -9.69 -2.67
CA ASP A 332 -12.29 -10.43 -1.73
C ASP A 332 -12.54 -9.96 -0.28
N ASP A 333 -12.47 -10.90 0.66
CA ASP A 333 -12.46 -10.66 2.11
C ASP A 333 -11.21 -11.24 2.79
N THR A 334 -11.12 -11.12 4.12
CA THR A 334 -9.99 -11.61 4.92
C THR A 334 -9.76 -13.12 4.79
N ILE A 335 -10.82 -13.90 4.55
CA ILE A 335 -10.72 -15.36 4.39
C ILE A 335 -10.10 -15.69 3.03
N SER A 336 -10.60 -15.09 1.95
CA SER A 336 -10.02 -15.27 0.61
C SER A 336 -8.59 -14.74 0.50
N PHE A 337 -8.28 -13.61 1.14
CA PHE A 337 -6.90 -13.09 1.27
C PHE A 337 -5.99 -14.08 1.99
N SER A 338 -6.47 -14.75 3.04
CA SER A 338 -5.71 -15.80 3.74
C SER A 338 -5.39 -16.98 2.82
N TYR A 339 -6.38 -17.49 2.07
CA TYR A 339 -6.15 -18.59 1.11
C TYR A 339 -5.14 -18.22 0.02
N LYS A 340 -5.26 -17.00 -0.52
CA LYS A 340 -4.35 -16.47 -1.52
C LYS A 340 -2.92 -16.28 -0.97
N ALA A 341 -2.77 -15.80 0.26
CA ALA A 341 -1.47 -15.69 0.92
C ALA A 341 -0.83 -17.07 1.16
N MET A 342 -1.62 -18.06 1.59
CA MET A 342 -1.14 -19.44 1.73
C MET A 342 -0.74 -20.06 0.39
N TYR A 343 -1.46 -19.73 -0.69
CA TYR A 343 -1.08 -20.12 -2.04
C TYR A 343 0.28 -19.53 -2.45
N VAL A 344 0.52 -18.23 -2.19
CA VAL A 344 1.81 -17.57 -2.43
C VAL A 344 2.95 -18.31 -1.71
N LYS A 345 2.77 -18.66 -0.43
CA LYS A 345 3.76 -19.42 0.35
C LYS A 345 4.01 -20.81 -0.22
N ARG A 346 2.92 -21.55 -0.49
CA ARG A 346 2.98 -22.94 -0.99
C ARG A 346 3.67 -23.04 -2.33
N GLU A 347 3.44 -22.10 -3.22
CA GLU A 347 4.01 -22.10 -4.57
C GLU A 347 5.37 -21.39 -4.66
N HIS A 348 5.89 -20.89 -3.54
CA HIS A 348 7.16 -20.16 -3.45
C HIS A 348 7.22 -18.93 -4.36
N PHE A 349 6.12 -18.18 -4.47
CA PHE A 349 6.12 -16.89 -5.14
C PHE A 349 6.74 -15.80 -4.26
N GLY A 350 7.28 -14.76 -4.87
CA GLY A 350 8.03 -13.70 -4.16
C GLY A 350 7.23 -12.86 -3.18
N GLY A 351 5.89 -12.91 -3.23
CA GLY A 351 5.02 -12.23 -2.27
C GLY A 351 3.68 -11.77 -2.86
N ALA A 352 3.12 -10.71 -2.28
CA ALA A 352 1.82 -10.15 -2.62
C ALA A 352 1.90 -8.66 -2.97
N MET A 353 1.15 -8.27 -4.01
CA MET A 353 0.99 -6.90 -4.48
C MET A 353 -0.45 -6.45 -4.22
N VAL A 354 -0.66 -5.29 -3.62
CA VAL A 354 -1.98 -4.76 -3.28
C VAL A 354 -2.33 -3.58 -4.18
N TRP A 355 -3.47 -3.69 -4.87
CA TRP A 355 -4.08 -2.58 -5.61
C TRP A 355 -5.49 -2.29 -5.05
N THR A 356 -5.70 -1.22 -4.28
CA THR A 356 -4.70 -0.27 -3.72
C THR A 356 -4.87 -0.13 -2.21
N LEU A 357 -3.80 0.25 -1.53
CA LEU A 357 -3.76 0.36 -0.07
C LEU A 357 -4.85 1.31 0.46
N ASP A 358 -5.11 2.39 -0.27
CA ASP A 358 -6.10 3.41 0.06
C ASP A 358 -7.57 2.99 -0.20
N MET A 359 -7.81 1.84 -0.82
CA MET A 359 -9.15 1.26 -1.01
C MET A 359 -9.52 0.21 0.04
N ASP A 360 -8.57 -0.21 0.88
CA ASP A 360 -8.87 -0.92 2.11
C ASP A 360 -9.53 0.02 3.13
N ASP A 361 -10.04 -0.51 4.24
CA ASP A 361 -10.56 0.29 5.35
C ASP A 361 -9.41 0.89 6.17
N VAL A 362 -8.73 1.89 5.62
CA VAL A 362 -7.51 2.53 6.18
C VAL A 362 -7.64 2.93 7.64
N ARG A 363 -8.80 3.48 8.03
CA ARG A 363 -9.03 3.97 9.41
C ARG A 363 -9.84 3.00 10.27
N GLY A 364 -10.30 1.88 9.71
CA GLY A 364 -11.14 0.90 10.41
C GLY A 364 -12.56 1.39 10.72
N THR A 365 -13.03 2.42 10.00
CA THR A 365 -14.29 3.11 10.30
C THR A 365 -15.47 2.61 9.47
N PHE A 366 -15.22 1.77 8.47
CA PHE A 366 -16.26 1.28 7.55
C PHE A 366 -16.70 -0.15 7.87
N CYS A 367 -15.75 -1.03 8.13
CA CYS A 367 -15.97 -2.47 8.24
C CYS A 367 -16.07 -2.94 9.70
N GLY A 368 -15.58 -2.15 10.67
CA GLY A 368 -15.59 -2.50 12.10
C GLY A 368 -14.50 -3.50 12.52
N ASN A 369 -13.53 -3.78 11.64
CA ASN A 369 -12.48 -4.78 11.86
C ASN A 369 -11.10 -4.16 12.15
N GLY A 370 -11.05 -2.87 12.50
CA GLY A 370 -9.79 -2.12 12.63
C GLY A 370 -9.22 -1.67 11.28
N PRO A 371 -8.10 -0.93 11.31
CA PRO A 371 -7.49 -0.36 10.10
C PRO A 371 -6.85 -1.43 9.22
N PHE A 372 -6.96 -1.24 7.91
CA PHE A 372 -6.39 -2.12 6.86
C PHE A 372 -6.71 -3.61 7.05
N PRO A 373 -7.98 -4.01 7.25
CA PRO A 373 -8.33 -5.38 7.61
C PRO A 373 -7.85 -6.42 6.58
N LEU A 374 -7.77 -6.09 5.29
CA LEU A 374 -7.28 -7.02 4.28
C LEU A 374 -5.75 -7.09 4.28
N VAL A 375 -5.09 -5.94 4.22
CA VAL A 375 -3.61 -5.90 4.13
C VAL A 375 -2.96 -6.36 5.44
N HIS A 376 -3.61 -6.18 6.59
CA HIS A 376 -3.14 -6.69 7.87
C HIS A 376 -2.98 -8.22 7.86
N ILE A 377 -3.92 -8.94 7.25
CA ILE A 377 -3.84 -10.41 7.08
C ILE A 377 -2.63 -10.79 6.22
N LEU A 378 -2.34 -10.04 5.16
CA LEU A 378 -1.16 -10.31 4.32
C LEU A 378 0.14 -10.07 5.09
N ASN A 379 0.21 -9.00 5.87
CA ASN A 379 1.37 -8.70 6.71
C ASN A 379 1.61 -9.81 7.74
N GLU A 380 0.56 -10.24 8.45
CA GLU A 380 0.63 -11.33 9.44
C GLU A 380 1.13 -12.64 8.81
N LEU A 381 0.62 -13.01 7.63
CA LEU A 381 0.91 -14.32 7.03
C LEU A 381 2.22 -14.38 6.24
N LEU A 382 2.66 -13.26 5.64
CA LEU A 382 3.80 -13.22 4.72
C LEU A 382 5.04 -12.53 5.30
N VAL A 383 4.87 -11.52 6.15
CA VAL A 383 5.97 -10.65 6.61
C VAL A 383 6.35 -10.94 8.06
N GLN A 384 5.38 -11.11 8.94
CA GLN A 384 5.67 -11.38 10.35
C GLN A 384 6.28 -12.78 10.51
N THR A 385 7.39 -12.86 11.25
CA THR A 385 8.04 -14.12 11.59
C THR A 385 7.11 -14.96 12.46
N GLU A 386 6.78 -16.17 12.02
CA GLU A 386 5.98 -17.15 12.79
C GLU A 386 6.65 -17.44 14.14
N SER A 387 6.28 -16.67 15.16
CA SER A 387 6.70 -16.91 16.55
C SER A 387 5.72 -17.88 17.19
N ASN A 388 5.56 -19.07 16.61
CA ASN A 388 5.14 -20.31 17.29
C ASN A 388 4.90 -21.40 16.26
N SER A 389 5.71 -22.45 16.35
CA SER A 389 5.54 -23.75 15.73
C SER A 389 4.17 -24.36 16.07
N THR A 390 3.16 -24.07 15.26
CA THR A 390 1.94 -24.86 15.19
C THR A 390 1.83 -25.39 13.77
N PRO A 391 1.77 -26.72 13.54
CA PRO A 391 1.76 -27.26 12.18
C PRO A 391 0.56 -26.72 11.41
N LEU A 392 0.85 -26.16 10.23
CA LEU A 392 -0.17 -25.76 9.24
C LEU A 392 -1.18 -26.91 9.07
N PRO A 393 -2.50 -26.64 9.11
CA PRO A 393 -3.48 -27.69 8.93
C PRO A 393 -3.29 -28.29 7.53
N GLN A 394 -2.96 -29.59 7.47
CA GLN A 394 -2.96 -30.36 6.24
C GLN A 394 -4.39 -30.42 5.70
N PHE A 395 -4.75 -29.43 4.90
CA PHE A 395 -5.94 -29.50 4.06
C PHE A 395 -5.58 -30.33 2.84
N TRP A 396 -6.20 -31.51 2.74
CA TRP A 396 -6.03 -32.44 1.64
C TRP A 396 -6.66 -31.81 0.39
N PHE A 397 -5.85 -31.13 -0.42
CA PHE A 397 -6.25 -30.79 -1.78
C PHE A 397 -6.13 -32.05 -2.63
N THR A 398 -7.25 -32.71 -2.92
CA THR A 398 -7.29 -33.73 -3.96
C THR A 398 -7.19 -33.04 -5.32
N SER A 399 -5.97 -32.73 -5.76
CA SER A 399 -5.70 -32.40 -7.16
C SER A 399 -5.69 -33.69 -7.97
N SER A 400 -6.87 -34.26 -8.23
CA SER A 400 -7.03 -35.35 -9.18
C SER A 400 -8.39 -35.30 -9.83
N VAL A 401 -8.61 -34.28 -10.67
CA VAL A 401 -9.55 -34.40 -11.78
C VAL A 401 -8.68 -34.72 -13.01
N ASN A 402 -8.19 -35.96 -13.06
CA ASN A 402 -7.67 -36.52 -14.29
C ASN A 402 -8.87 -36.93 -15.15
N ALA A 403 -8.85 -36.41 -16.37
CA ALA A 403 -9.76 -36.69 -17.47
C ALA A 403 -10.21 -38.15 -17.54
N SER A 404 -11.45 -38.40 -17.16
CA SER A 404 -12.24 -39.53 -17.66
C SER A 404 -13.02 -39.05 -18.89
N GLY A 405 -12.82 -39.75 -20.00
CA GLY A 405 -13.21 -39.39 -21.36
C GLY A 405 -14.70 -39.21 -21.66
N PRO A 406 -15.01 -38.86 -22.92
CA PRO A 406 -16.18 -38.08 -23.28
C PRO A 406 -17.43 -38.96 -23.43
N GLY A 407 -18.48 -38.61 -22.68
CA GLY A 407 -19.84 -38.96 -23.00
C GLY A 407 -20.32 -38.07 -24.14
N SER A 408 -20.59 -38.68 -25.28
CA SER A 408 -21.11 -38.04 -26.48
C SER A 408 -22.54 -37.53 -26.25
N GLU A 409 -22.76 -36.23 -26.38
CA GLU A 409 -24.05 -35.67 -26.79
C GLU A 409 -23.78 -34.41 -27.62
N ASN A 410 -23.52 -34.64 -28.91
CA ASN A 410 -23.42 -33.59 -29.91
C ASN A 410 -24.80 -32.96 -30.12
N THR A 411 -24.98 -31.72 -29.67
CA THR A 411 -25.97 -30.83 -30.28
C THR A 411 -25.21 -29.63 -30.83
N ALA A 412 -25.10 -29.58 -32.15
CA ALA A 412 -24.36 -28.58 -32.90
C ALA A 412 -25.02 -27.20 -32.75
N LEU A 413 -24.29 -26.25 -32.15
CA LEU A 413 -24.51 -24.83 -32.33
C LEU A 413 -23.26 -24.27 -33.02
N THR A 414 -23.36 -24.15 -34.34
CA THR A 414 -22.37 -23.51 -35.19
C THR A 414 -22.58 -22.00 -35.12
N GLU A 415 -22.01 -21.35 -34.12
CA GLU A 415 -21.82 -19.89 -34.17
C GLU A 415 -20.37 -19.57 -34.51
N VAL A 416 -20.22 -18.97 -35.69
CA VAL A 416 -18.97 -18.48 -36.27
C VAL A 416 -18.44 -17.37 -35.36
N LEU A 417 -17.33 -17.66 -34.67
CA LEU A 417 -16.54 -16.68 -33.91
C LEU A 417 -15.94 -15.65 -34.86
N THR A 418 -16.69 -14.60 -35.17
CA THR A 418 -16.10 -13.36 -35.68
C THR A 418 -15.23 -12.76 -34.57
N THR A 419 -14.03 -12.31 -34.96
CA THR A 419 -13.01 -11.67 -34.13
C THR A 419 -13.57 -10.48 -33.35
N ASP A 420 -14.19 -10.75 -32.20
CA ASP A 420 -14.63 -9.73 -31.27
C ASP A 420 -13.40 -9.11 -30.64
N THR A 421 -13.19 -7.84 -30.99
CA THR A 421 -12.17 -6.99 -30.39
C THR A 421 -12.44 -6.94 -28.89
N ILE A 422 -11.59 -7.61 -28.09
CA ILE A 422 -11.72 -7.67 -26.62
C ILE A 422 -11.75 -6.23 -26.08
N LYS A 423 -12.93 -5.76 -25.67
CA LYS A 423 -13.11 -4.47 -25.00
C LYS A 423 -12.66 -4.60 -23.55
N ILE A 424 -11.36 -4.43 -23.32
CA ILE A 424 -10.76 -4.38 -21.98
C ILE A 424 -11.05 -2.98 -21.40
N LEU A 425 -11.79 -2.92 -20.29
CA LEU A 425 -11.98 -1.69 -19.48
C LEU A 425 -11.02 -1.71 -18.27
N PRO A 426 -10.70 -0.53 -17.69
CA PRO A 426 -9.54 -0.30 -16.84
C PRO A 426 -9.41 -1.24 -15.65
N PRO A 427 -8.18 -1.63 -15.29
CA PRO A 427 -7.85 -1.87 -13.90
C PRO A 427 -7.98 -0.60 -13.08
N GLY A 428 -9.02 -0.54 -12.25
CA GLY A 428 -9.25 0.41 -11.14
C GLY A 428 -8.82 1.88 -11.32
N GLY A 429 -9.10 2.54 -12.45
CA GLY A 429 -8.83 3.97 -12.66
C GLY A 429 -10.12 4.81 -12.75
N GLU A 430 -10.14 5.96 -12.08
CA GLU A 430 -11.23 6.95 -12.16
C GLU A 430 -11.40 7.47 -13.60
N ALA A 431 -12.64 7.49 -14.10
CA ALA A 431 -12.97 8.18 -15.34
C ALA A 431 -13.13 9.68 -15.04
N MET A 432 -12.21 10.52 -15.49
CA MET A 432 -12.49 11.96 -15.62
C MET A 432 -13.46 12.12 -16.79
N THR A 433 -14.69 12.55 -16.48
CA THR A 433 -15.73 12.84 -17.46
C THR A 433 -15.29 13.98 -18.37
N THR A 434 -14.99 13.70 -19.63
CA THR A 434 -15.02 14.71 -20.70
C THR A 434 -16.10 14.28 -21.68
N GLU A 435 -17.23 14.99 -21.65
CA GLU A 435 -18.33 14.83 -22.59
C GLU A 435 -17.83 15.04 -24.02
N VAL A 436 -17.82 13.98 -24.83
CA VAL A 436 -17.77 14.11 -26.28
C VAL A 436 -18.99 13.39 -26.84
N HIS A 437 -20.03 14.17 -27.13
CA HIS A 437 -21.19 13.75 -27.88
C HIS A 437 -20.74 13.27 -29.28
N ARG A 438 -20.79 11.97 -29.55
CA ARG A 438 -20.69 11.44 -30.92
C ARG A 438 -21.97 10.70 -31.28
N ARG A 439 -22.69 11.33 -32.19
CA ARG A 439 -23.94 10.93 -32.84
C ARG A 439 -23.72 9.63 -33.61
N TYR A 440 -24.56 8.63 -33.34
CA TYR A 440 -24.59 7.37 -34.10
C TYR A 440 -25.31 7.61 -35.44
N GLU A 441 -24.62 7.42 -36.55
CA GLU A 441 -25.25 7.29 -37.86
C GLU A 441 -25.53 5.81 -38.17
N ASN A 442 -26.78 5.55 -38.52
CA ASN A 442 -27.35 4.25 -38.83
C ASN A 442 -26.72 3.66 -40.08
N MET A 443 -26.13 2.47 -39.97
CA MET A 443 -25.74 1.65 -41.12
C MET A 443 -26.81 0.61 -41.41
N THR A 444 -27.51 0.81 -42.52
CA THR A 444 -28.53 -0.07 -43.09
C THR A 444 -27.82 -1.14 -43.93
N THR A 445 -28.04 -2.42 -43.65
CA THR A 445 -27.55 -3.54 -44.48
C THR A 445 -28.72 -4.32 -45.07
N VAL A 446 -28.71 -4.41 -46.40
CA VAL A 446 -29.67 -5.06 -47.31
C VAL A 446 -29.49 -6.59 -47.27
N PRO A 447 -30.55 -7.40 -47.39
CA PRO A 447 -30.52 -8.85 -47.16
C PRO A 447 -30.09 -9.62 -48.41
N SER A 448 -29.38 -10.74 -48.21
CA SER A 448 -29.04 -11.70 -49.26
C SER A 448 -29.68 -13.05 -48.96
N ASP A 449 -30.59 -13.43 -49.84
CA ASP A 449 -31.19 -14.76 -49.97
C ASP A 449 -30.14 -15.82 -50.30
N GLY A 450 -30.28 -17.00 -49.70
CA GLY A 450 -29.41 -18.15 -49.97
C GLY A 450 -29.93 -19.40 -49.28
N SER A 451 -31.02 -19.96 -49.81
CA SER A 451 -31.56 -21.26 -49.43
C SER A 451 -30.60 -22.39 -49.82
N VAL A 452 -30.20 -23.24 -48.87
CA VAL A 452 -29.52 -24.51 -49.16
C VAL A 452 -30.20 -25.62 -48.37
N THR A 453 -30.82 -26.54 -49.10
CA THR A 453 -31.41 -27.80 -48.64
C THR A 453 -30.35 -28.90 -48.49
N PRO A 454 -30.45 -29.80 -47.49
CA PRO A 454 -29.39 -30.76 -47.18
C PRO A 454 -29.65 -32.14 -47.81
N GLY A 455 -28.60 -32.79 -48.31
CA GLY A 455 -28.66 -34.18 -48.75
C GLY A 455 -27.27 -34.79 -48.93
N GLY A 456 -27.14 -36.07 -48.55
CA GLY A 456 -26.11 -36.97 -49.08
C GLY A 456 -25.10 -37.51 -48.06
N THR A 457 -25.50 -38.59 -47.39
CA THR A 457 -24.69 -39.46 -46.55
C THR A 457 -23.60 -40.19 -47.35
N ALA A 458 -22.35 -40.11 -46.86
CA ALA A 458 -21.19 -40.78 -47.45
C ALA A 458 -21.04 -42.22 -46.92
N SER A 459 -20.94 -43.18 -47.85
CA SER A 459 -20.62 -44.59 -47.63
C SER A 459 -19.12 -44.84 -47.86
N PRO A 460 -18.44 -45.75 -47.13
CA PRO A 460 -16.98 -45.79 -47.07
C PRO A 460 -16.32 -46.64 -48.18
N ARG A 461 -15.16 -46.16 -48.62
CA ARG A 461 -14.23 -46.71 -49.61
C ARG A 461 -13.94 -48.20 -49.42
N LYS A 462 -14.22 -48.98 -50.47
CA LYS A 462 -13.63 -50.32 -50.72
C LYS A 462 -12.23 -50.14 -51.31
N HIS A 463 -11.23 -50.80 -50.72
CA HIS A 463 -9.89 -50.91 -51.29
C HIS A 463 -9.85 -52.01 -52.35
N ALA A 464 -9.32 -51.62 -53.51
CA ALA A 464 -9.06 -52.47 -54.66
C ALA A 464 -7.79 -53.30 -54.42
N VAL A 465 -7.85 -54.59 -54.74
CA VAL A 465 -6.68 -55.42 -54.98
C VAL A 465 -6.82 -55.93 -56.42
N THR A 466 -5.79 -55.62 -57.20
CA THR A 466 -5.64 -55.88 -58.63
C THR A 466 -5.50 -57.38 -58.95
N PRO A 467 -6.04 -57.85 -60.09
CA PRO A 467 -6.02 -59.26 -60.46
C PRO A 467 -4.73 -59.62 -61.21
N GLU A 468 -3.96 -60.56 -60.67
CA GLU A 468 -2.93 -61.26 -61.44
C GLU A 468 -3.52 -62.54 -62.04
N ASN A 469 -3.40 -62.62 -63.37
CA ASN A 469 -3.63 -63.79 -64.21
C ASN A 469 -2.95 -65.02 -63.62
N ASN A 470 -3.71 -66.11 -63.42
CA ASN A 470 -3.18 -67.45 -63.61
C ASN A 470 -4.29 -68.43 -63.99
N THR A 471 -3.95 -69.20 -65.01
CA THR A 471 -4.80 -69.96 -65.91
C THR A 471 -5.48 -71.14 -65.23
N MET A 472 -6.73 -71.38 -65.62
CA MET A 472 -7.54 -72.55 -65.27
C MET A 472 -6.79 -73.86 -65.54
N ALA A 473 -6.68 -74.70 -64.51
CA ALA A 473 -6.68 -76.15 -64.63
C ALA A 473 -7.76 -76.68 -63.67
N ALA A 474 -8.83 -77.19 -64.26
CA ALA A 474 -10.02 -77.64 -63.58
C ALA A 474 -9.82 -79.06 -63.00
N GLU A 475 -9.82 -79.18 -61.67
CA GLU A 475 -10.18 -80.43 -60.98
C GLU A 475 -10.97 -80.10 -59.71
N ALA A 476 -12.16 -79.50 -59.88
CA ALA A 476 -13.10 -79.28 -58.79
C ALA A 476 -13.82 -80.59 -58.46
N LYS A 477 -13.28 -81.36 -57.51
CA LYS A 477 -14.03 -82.42 -56.81
C LYS A 477 -15.23 -81.80 -56.11
N THR A 478 -16.43 -82.04 -56.65
CA THR A 478 -17.72 -81.70 -56.07
C THR A 478 -17.86 -82.35 -54.70
N MET A 479 -17.72 -81.54 -53.63
CA MET A 479 -18.04 -81.93 -52.25
C MET A 479 -19.57 -82.08 -52.17
N SER A 480 -20.07 -83.24 -51.75
CA SER A 480 -21.51 -83.50 -51.74
C SER A 480 -22.21 -82.61 -50.69
N THR A 481 -23.45 -82.23 -50.96
CA THR A 481 -24.28 -81.37 -50.11
C THR A 481 -24.37 -81.87 -48.66
N LEU A 482 -24.27 -83.19 -48.44
CA LEU A 482 -24.28 -83.80 -47.09
C LEU A 482 -23.05 -83.42 -46.26
N ASP A 483 -21.86 -83.36 -46.86
CA ASP A 483 -20.62 -82.98 -46.15
C ASP A 483 -20.65 -81.51 -45.71
N PHE A 484 -21.28 -80.65 -46.51
CA PHE A 484 -21.46 -79.24 -46.17
C PHE A 484 -22.39 -79.06 -44.96
N PHE A 485 -23.51 -79.79 -44.92
CA PHE A 485 -24.44 -79.75 -43.78
C PHE A 485 -23.80 -80.28 -42.49
N SER A 486 -23.03 -81.37 -42.57
CA SER A 486 -22.33 -81.95 -41.42
C SER A 486 -21.29 -81.00 -40.81
N LYS A 487 -20.47 -80.35 -41.66
CA LYS A 487 -19.50 -79.33 -41.22
C LYS A 487 -20.17 -78.11 -40.60
N THR A 488 -21.25 -77.62 -41.22
CA THR A 488 -22.01 -76.47 -40.70
C THR A 488 -22.62 -76.79 -39.33
N THR A 489 -23.24 -77.96 -39.16
CA THR A 489 -23.83 -78.40 -37.88
C THR A 489 -22.77 -78.51 -36.78
N THR A 490 -21.61 -79.08 -37.11
CA THR A 490 -20.48 -79.19 -36.16
C THR A 490 -19.93 -77.81 -35.78
N GLY A 491 -19.85 -76.88 -36.73
CA GLY A 491 -19.44 -75.50 -36.49
C GLY A 491 -20.40 -74.76 -35.55
N VAL A 492 -21.70 -74.87 -35.78
CA VAL A 492 -22.74 -74.29 -34.91
C VAL A 492 -22.63 -74.84 -33.49
N SER A 493 -22.49 -76.17 -33.32
CA SER A 493 -22.35 -76.80 -32.00
C SER A 493 -21.13 -76.30 -31.21
N LYS A 494 -19.98 -76.12 -31.88
CA LYS A 494 -18.78 -75.52 -31.26
C LYS A 494 -19.01 -74.08 -30.83
N THR A 495 -19.65 -73.27 -31.68
CA THR A 495 -20.00 -71.88 -31.36
C THR A 495 -20.96 -71.79 -30.17
N THR A 496 -22.01 -72.62 -30.13
CA THR A 496 -22.95 -72.70 -28.99
C THR A 496 -22.23 -73.07 -27.69
N THR A 497 -21.29 -74.02 -27.75
CA THR A 497 -20.48 -74.42 -26.59
C THR A 497 -19.55 -73.29 -26.12
N GLY A 498 -18.96 -72.54 -27.06
CA GLY A 498 -18.15 -71.35 -26.77
C GLY A 498 -18.96 -70.25 -26.09
N ILE A 499 -20.14 -69.94 -26.61
CA ILE A 499 -21.05 -68.94 -26.03
C ILE A 499 -21.43 -69.34 -24.60
N SER A 500 -21.77 -70.61 -24.34
CA SER A 500 -22.11 -71.09 -23.00
C SER A 500 -20.97 -70.89 -21.97
N LYS A 501 -19.72 -71.14 -22.37
CA LYS A 501 -18.54 -70.88 -21.53
C LYS A 501 -18.36 -69.39 -21.23
N THR A 502 -18.53 -68.53 -22.23
CA THR A 502 -18.46 -67.08 -22.06
C THR A 502 -19.54 -66.57 -21.11
N THR A 503 -20.80 -67.02 -21.28
CA THR A 503 -21.90 -66.66 -20.38
C THR A 503 -21.61 -67.06 -18.92
N THR A 504 -21.05 -68.25 -18.71
CA THR A 504 -20.63 -68.71 -17.38
C THR A 504 -19.52 -67.83 -16.79
N GLY A 505 -18.54 -67.41 -17.61
CA GLY A 505 -17.48 -66.50 -17.21
C GLY A 505 -18.00 -65.13 -16.78
N VAL A 506 -18.91 -64.55 -17.58
CA VAL A 506 -19.55 -63.27 -17.26
C VAL A 506 -20.32 -63.34 -15.93
N SER A 507 -21.07 -64.43 -15.69
CA SER A 507 -21.79 -64.62 -14.42
C SER A 507 -20.89 -64.63 -13.19
N LYS A 508 -19.71 -65.27 -13.28
CA LYS A 508 -18.70 -65.26 -12.20
C LYS A 508 -18.14 -63.87 -11.95
N THR A 509 -17.82 -63.12 -13.00
CA THR A 509 -17.34 -61.74 -12.89
C THR A 509 -18.38 -60.84 -12.24
N THR A 510 -19.64 -60.93 -12.66
CA THR A 510 -20.75 -60.18 -12.05
C THR A 510 -20.87 -60.48 -10.55
N THR A 511 -20.78 -61.75 -10.17
CA THR A 511 -20.82 -62.16 -8.75
C THR A 511 -19.64 -61.58 -7.95
N GLY A 512 -18.44 -61.54 -8.55
CA GLY A 512 -17.25 -60.94 -7.94
C GLY A 512 -17.41 -59.44 -7.71
N VAL A 513 -17.94 -58.71 -8.70
CA VAL A 513 -18.24 -57.27 -8.59
C VAL A 513 -19.25 -57.01 -7.48
N SER A 514 -20.34 -57.78 -7.40
CA SER A 514 -21.35 -57.62 -6.34
C SER A 514 -20.77 -57.80 -4.93
N LYS A 515 -19.83 -58.75 -4.75
CA LYS A 515 -19.15 -58.94 -3.45
C LYS A 515 -18.24 -57.76 -3.11
N ALA A 516 -17.50 -57.22 -4.08
CA ALA A 516 -16.66 -56.04 -3.88
C ALA A 516 -17.50 -54.81 -3.50
N THR A 517 -18.62 -54.58 -4.21
CA THR A 517 -19.56 -53.49 -3.90
C THR A 517 -20.13 -53.63 -2.49
N ALA A 518 -20.52 -54.83 -2.06
CA ALA A 518 -21.01 -55.07 -0.71
C ALA A 518 -19.92 -54.82 0.36
N GLY A 519 -18.66 -55.13 0.06
CA GLY A 519 -17.52 -54.81 0.93
C GLY A 519 -17.31 -53.30 1.09
N ILE A 520 -17.36 -52.56 -0.01
CA ILE A 520 -17.24 -51.09 -0.01
C ILE A 520 -18.40 -50.45 0.77
N SER A 521 -19.64 -50.93 0.61
CA SER A 521 -20.77 -50.39 1.37
C SER A 521 -20.63 -50.53 2.88
N LYS A 522 -19.86 -51.52 3.37
CA LYS A 522 -19.59 -51.70 4.81
C LYS A 522 -18.57 -50.70 5.37
N THR A 523 -17.74 -50.07 4.55
CA THR A 523 -16.73 -49.09 5.03
C THR A 523 -17.27 -47.67 5.13
N ILE A 524 -18.34 -47.34 4.39
CA ILE A 524 -18.97 -46.01 4.37
C ILE A 524 -19.36 -45.50 5.77
N PRO A 525 -19.99 -46.30 6.67
CA PRO A 525 -20.36 -45.82 8.00
C PRO A 525 -19.14 -45.49 8.88
N GLU A 526 -18.06 -46.25 8.78
CA GLU A 526 -16.84 -46.04 9.57
C GLU A 526 -16.09 -44.79 9.10
N ILE A 527 -16.01 -44.56 7.78
CA ILE A 527 -15.49 -43.31 7.23
C ILE A 527 -16.33 -42.12 7.71
N SER A 528 -17.66 -42.26 7.70
CA SER A 528 -18.57 -41.19 8.17
C SER A 528 -18.37 -40.85 9.64
N LYS A 529 -18.14 -41.85 10.51
CA LYS A 529 -17.79 -41.63 11.93
C LYS A 529 -16.45 -40.91 12.07
N ALA A 530 -15.43 -41.32 11.32
CA ALA A 530 -14.11 -40.69 11.33
C ALA A 530 -14.20 -39.21 10.89
N THR A 531 -14.94 -38.92 9.81
CA THR A 531 -15.19 -37.55 9.34
C THR A 531 -15.89 -36.71 10.40
N ALA A 532 -16.89 -37.26 11.09
CA ALA A 532 -17.56 -36.55 12.19
C ALA A 532 -16.62 -36.27 13.37
N GLY A 533 -15.71 -37.19 13.69
CA GLY A 533 -14.66 -37.00 14.69
C GLY A 533 -13.71 -35.85 14.33
N VAL A 534 -13.21 -35.84 13.10
CA VAL A 534 -12.34 -34.75 12.58
C VAL A 534 -13.05 -33.41 12.61
N SER A 535 -14.35 -33.36 12.26
CA SER A 535 -15.15 -32.13 12.33
C SER A 535 -15.25 -31.58 13.77
N LYS A 536 -15.43 -32.44 14.77
CA LYS A 536 -15.46 -32.02 16.18
C LYS A 536 -14.11 -31.45 16.63
N THR A 537 -13.00 -32.12 16.28
CA THR A 537 -11.65 -31.63 16.57
C THR A 537 -11.38 -30.27 15.91
N THR A 538 -11.77 -30.12 14.64
CA THR A 538 -11.66 -28.85 13.90
C THR A 538 -12.42 -27.71 14.57
N THR A 539 -13.64 -28.00 15.06
CA THR A 539 -14.45 -27.03 15.81
C THR A 539 -13.79 -26.65 17.14
N GLY A 540 -13.18 -27.61 17.84
CA GLY A 540 -12.42 -27.37 19.06
C GLY A 540 -11.21 -26.46 18.83
N VAL A 541 -10.41 -26.74 17.80
CA VAL A 541 -9.26 -25.90 17.40
C VAL A 541 -9.70 -24.48 17.07
N SER A 542 -10.78 -24.31 16.29
CA SER A 542 -11.32 -23.00 15.95
C SER A 542 -11.72 -22.15 17.19
N LYS A 543 -12.31 -22.79 18.21
CA LYS A 543 -12.63 -22.12 19.48
C LYS A 543 -11.36 -21.66 20.22
N THR A 544 -10.33 -22.51 20.26
CA THR A 544 -9.03 -22.17 20.88
C THR A 544 -8.36 -21.02 20.13
N THR A 545 -8.34 -21.04 18.79
CA THR A 545 -7.81 -19.94 17.96
C THR A 545 -8.54 -18.63 18.24
N THR A 546 -9.87 -18.67 18.36
CA THR A 546 -10.68 -17.48 18.72
C THR A 546 -10.32 -16.96 20.11
N GLY A 547 -10.05 -17.85 21.08
CA GLY A 547 -9.59 -17.47 22.42
C GLY A 547 -8.22 -16.78 22.40
N ILE A 548 -7.27 -17.33 21.65
CA ILE A 548 -5.92 -16.77 21.48
C ILE A 548 -5.99 -15.38 20.83
N SER A 549 -6.80 -15.21 19.79
CA SER A 549 -7.00 -13.91 19.12
C SER A 549 -7.52 -12.82 20.08
N LYS A 550 -8.44 -13.17 20.99
CA LYS A 550 -8.92 -12.25 22.03
C LYS A 550 -7.80 -11.86 23.01
N THR A 551 -6.95 -12.80 23.39
CA THR A 551 -5.79 -12.53 24.25
C THR A 551 -4.78 -11.60 23.57
N ILE A 552 -4.45 -11.84 22.30
CA ILE A 552 -3.57 -10.96 21.50
C ILE A 552 -4.14 -9.54 21.44
N THR A 553 -5.43 -9.41 21.19
CA THR A 553 -6.13 -8.10 21.20
C THR A 553 -6.01 -7.40 22.57
N GLY A 554 -6.13 -8.16 23.66
CA GLY A 554 -5.94 -7.64 25.02
C GLY A 554 -4.51 -7.13 25.27
N VAL A 555 -3.50 -7.92 24.86
CA VAL A 555 -2.08 -7.55 24.99
C VAL A 555 -1.78 -6.28 24.18
N SER A 556 -2.29 -6.18 22.94
CA SER A 556 -2.09 -5.00 22.09
C SER A 556 -2.66 -3.71 22.72
N LYS A 557 -3.84 -3.80 23.37
CA LYS A 557 -4.42 -2.67 24.11
C LYS A 557 -3.52 -2.26 25.28
N THR A 558 -2.97 -3.20 26.03
CA THR A 558 -2.03 -2.94 27.13
C THR A 558 -0.75 -2.28 26.62
N THR A 559 -0.16 -2.77 25.53
CA THR A 559 1.04 -2.18 24.91
C THR A 559 0.80 -0.75 24.46
N THR A 560 -0.37 -0.47 23.87
CA THR A 560 -0.78 0.88 23.48
C THR A 560 -0.91 1.80 24.71
N GLY A 561 -1.46 1.29 25.81
CA GLY A 561 -1.53 2.00 27.09
C GLY A 561 -0.14 2.36 27.63
N ILE A 562 0.79 1.41 27.63
CA ILE A 562 2.19 1.63 28.06
C ILE A 562 2.87 2.70 27.19
N SER A 563 2.72 2.64 25.86
CA SER A 563 3.30 3.62 24.94
C SER A 563 2.80 5.05 25.21
N LYS A 564 1.52 5.22 25.56
CA LYS A 564 0.96 6.53 25.94
C LYS A 564 1.59 7.04 27.24
N THR A 565 1.76 6.16 28.23
CA THR A 565 2.43 6.49 29.50
C THR A 565 3.89 6.91 29.27
N THR A 566 4.65 6.17 28.47
CA THR A 566 6.04 6.50 28.11
C THR A 566 6.15 7.87 27.43
N THR A 567 5.22 8.17 26.51
CA THR A 567 5.16 9.49 25.85
C THR A 567 4.87 10.61 26.86
N GLY A 568 3.97 10.36 27.82
CA GLY A 568 3.68 11.28 28.93
C GLY A 568 4.93 11.57 29.77
N ILE A 569 5.67 10.53 30.15
CA ILE A 569 6.92 10.64 30.91
C ILE A 569 7.96 11.47 30.14
N SER A 570 8.16 11.20 28.85
CA SER A 570 9.12 11.95 28.01
C SER A 570 8.79 13.45 27.93
N LYS A 571 7.50 13.81 27.83
CA LYS A 571 7.06 15.22 27.87
C LYS A 571 7.39 15.86 29.21
N THR A 572 7.15 15.15 30.32
CA THR A 572 7.51 15.61 31.67
C THR A 572 9.03 15.82 31.80
N THR A 573 9.85 14.88 31.35
CA THR A 573 11.32 15.00 31.36
C THR A 573 11.79 16.22 30.57
N THR A 574 11.21 16.45 29.39
CA THR A 574 11.52 17.65 28.57
C THR A 574 11.12 18.94 29.29
N GLY A 575 9.98 18.95 29.97
CA GLY A 575 9.54 20.06 30.81
C GLY A 575 10.53 20.37 31.94
N VAL A 576 10.99 19.34 32.65
CA VAL A 576 12.00 19.47 33.71
C VAL A 576 13.31 20.03 33.16
N SER A 577 13.80 19.52 32.03
CA SER A 577 15.04 20.02 31.40
C SER A 577 14.96 21.51 31.03
N LYS A 578 13.81 21.97 30.52
CA LYS A 578 13.58 23.39 30.23
C LYS A 578 13.62 24.24 31.50
N ILE A 579 13.02 23.77 32.60
CA ILE A 579 13.07 24.43 33.90
C ILE A 579 14.52 24.53 34.40
N THR A 580 15.28 23.43 34.34
CA THR A 580 16.71 23.41 34.73
C THR A 580 17.54 24.42 33.93
N THR A 581 17.30 24.51 32.62
CA THR A 581 17.98 25.48 31.74
C THR A 581 17.61 26.92 32.10
N GLY A 582 16.33 27.17 32.39
CA GLY A 582 15.85 28.46 32.87
C GLY A 582 16.54 28.89 34.17
N VAL A 583 16.60 28.00 35.15
CA VAL A 583 17.29 28.23 36.42
C VAL A 583 18.76 28.57 36.21
N SER A 584 19.48 27.81 35.37
CA SER A 584 20.90 28.07 35.06
C SER A 584 21.14 29.44 34.43
N LYS A 585 20.25 29.88 33.52
CA LYS A 585 20.32 31.22 32.92
C LYS A 585 20.11 32.31 33.99
N THR A 586 19.13 32.13 34.88
CA THR A 586 18.87 33.04 35.99
C THR A 586 20.09 33.12 36.93
N THR A 587 20.70 31.99 37.30
CA THR A 587 21.93 31.95 38.11
C THR A 587 23.07 32.71 37.44
N THR A 588 23.26 32.54 36.13
CA THR A 588 24.29 33.28 35.36
C THR A 588 24.01 34.78 35.33
N GLY A 589 22.75 35.17 35.16
CA GLY A 589 22.32 36.57 35.21
C GLY A 589 22.63 37.21 36.56
N ILE A 590 22.26 36.53 37.65
CA ILE A 590 22.56 36.97 39.03
C ILE A 590 24.07 37.15 39.21
N SER A 591 24.89 36.19 38.77
CA SER A 591 26.36 36.28 38.87
C SER A 591 26.92 37.52 38.17
N LYS A 592 26.45 37.83 36.95
CA LYS A 592 26.87 39.04 36.22
C LYS A 592 26.48 40.32 36.95
N THR A 593 25.26 40.38 37.48
CA THR A 593 24.79 41.51 38.30
C THR A 593 25.68 41.70 39.53
N THR A 594 26.02 40.61 40.24
CA THR A 594 26.94 40.64 41.39
C THR A 594 28.31 41.21 41.01
N THR A 595 28.87 40.80 39.85
CA THR A 595 30.14 41.35 39.35
C THR A 595 30.03 42.84 39.02
N GLY A 596 28.96 43.28 38.35
CA GLY A 596 28.73 44.68 38.01
C GLY A 596 28.59 45.57 39.25
N ILE A 597 27.88 45.09 40.27
CA ILE A 597 27.79 45.76 41.59
C ILE A 597 29.19 45.90 42.20
N SER A 598 29.99 44.83 42.22
CA SER A 598 31.37 44.87 42.77
C SER A 598 32.27 45.89 42.06
N GLN A 599 32.18 45.98 40.72
CA GLN A 599 32.93 46.97 39.94
C GLN A 599 32.47 48.40 40.26
N THR A 600 31.16 48.61 40.38
CA THR A 600 30.58 49.91 40.75
C THR A 600 31.05 50.35 42.13
N THR A 601 31.02 49.44 43.12
CA THR A 601 31.55 49.68 44.47
C THR A 601 33.03 50.08 44.44
N THR A 602 33.83 49.42 43.60
CA THR A 602 35.25 49.76 43.40
C THR A 602 35.43 51.14 42.77
N GLY A 603 34.62 51.47 41.76
CA GLY A 603 34.61 52.78 41.11
C GLY A 603 34.27 53.91 42.09
N ILE A 604 33.21 53.74 42.87
CA ILE A 604 32.81 54.68 43.93
C ILE A 604 33.96 54.88 44.92
N SER A 605 34.61 53.80 45.37
CA SER A 605 35.76 53.90 46.29
C SER A 605 36.92 54.73 45.73
N LYS A 606 37.23 54.60 44.43
CA LYS A 606 38.24 55.43 43.76
C LYS A 606 37.83 56.90 43.71
N THR A 607 36.60 57.18 43.28
CA THR A 607 36.06 58.55 43.24
C THR A 607 36.11 59.21 44.61
N THR A 608 35.71 58.50 45.67
CA THR A 608 35.83 58.98 47.06
C THR A 608 37.27 59.32 47.42
N THR A 609 38.23 58.49 47.00
CA THR A 609 39.66 58.73 47.22
C THR A 609 40.16 59.98 46.49
N ASP A 610 39.74 60.18 45.24
CA ASP A 610 40.19 61.33 44.44
C ASP A 610 39.53 62.64 44.87
N ILE A 611 38.27 62.60 45.30
CA ILE A 611 37.61 63.72 45.99
C ILE A 611 38.42 64.08 47.24
N SER A 612 38.78 63.10 48.07
CA SER A 612 39.59 63.34 49.28
C SER A 612 40.94 64.01 48.96
N LYS A 613 41.64 63.55 47.91
CA LYS A 613 42.88 64.21 47.45
C LYS A 613 42.64 65.63 46.97
N THR A 614 41.57 65.86 46.20
CA THR A 614 41.22 67.18 45.68
C THR A 614 40.90 68.15 46.81
N THR A 615 40.09 67.72 47.78
CA THR A 615 39.80 68.47 49.01
C THR A 615 41.09 68.82 49.76
N THR A 616 42.04 67.88 49.84
CA THR A 616 43.37 68.10 50.44
C THR A 616 44.25 69.06 49.62
N GLY A 617 44.12 69.05 48.29
CA GLY A 617 44.85 69.96 47.40
C GLY A 617 44.32 71.40 47.51
N ILE A 618 42.99 71.56 47.47
CA ILE A 618 42.32 72.84 47.66
C ILE A 618 42.74 73.46 48.99
N SER A 619 42.69 72.70 50.09
CA SER A 619 43.07 73.19 51.41
C SER A 619 44.53 73.66 51.50
N LYS A 620 45.44 73.12 50.67
CA LYS A 620 46.84 73.58 50.56
C LYS A 620 47.02 74.84 49.72
N THR A 621 46.16 75.10 48.74
CA THR A 621 46.25 76.30 47.88
C THR A 621 45.61 77.53 48.49
N THR A 622 44.62 77.35 49.38
CA THR A 622 43.91 78.45 50.06
C THR A 622 44.85 79.49 50.71
N PRO A 623 45.98 79.13 51.34
CA PRO A 623 46.93 80.11 51.89
C PRO A 623 47.79 80.85 50.86
N GLY A 624 47.90 80.35 49.62
CA GLY A 624 48.72 80.97 48.56
C GLY A 624 47.98 82.08 47.81
N ILE A 625 46.67 81.91 47.61
CA ILE A 625 45.80 82.92 47.00
C ILE A 625 45.68 84.15 47.91
N SER A 626 45.78 83.98 49.24
CA SER A 626 45.79 85.12 50.17
C SER A 626 47.06 85.98 50.09
N LYS A 627 48.12 85.56 49.37
CA LYS A 627 49.38 86.31 49.26
C LYS A 627 49.59 87.05 47.94
N THR A 628 48.89 86.71 46.85
CA THR A 628 49.17 87.27 45.50
C THR A 628 48.20 88.34 45.03
N THR A 629 47.27 88.80 45.88
CA THR A 629 46.31 89.84 45.47
C THR A 629 45.98 90.82 46.60
N PRO A 630 46.88 91.75 46.97
CA PRO A 630 46.44 92.94 47.69
C PRO A 630 45.75 93.86 46.68
N GLY A 631 44.42 93.77 46.60
CA GLY A 631 43.59 94.82 46.00
C GLY A 631 42.62 94.43 44.89
N MET A 632 42.52 93.17 44.48
CA MET A 632 41.48 92.76 43.53
C MET A 632 40.33 92.11 44.29
N THR A 633 39.26 92.88 44.49
CA THR A 633 37.98 92.44 45.03
C THR A 633 37.39 91.39 44.09
N VAL A 634 37.64 90.10 44.36
CA VAL A 634 37.00 89.01 43.63
C VAL A 634 35.58 88.90 44.16
N ILE A 635 34.62 89.33 43.33
CA ILE A 635 33.20 89.06 43.48
C ILE A 635 33.02 87.55 43.28
N VAL A 636 32.89 86.82 44.37
CA VAL A 636 32.52 85.40 44.32
C VAL A 636 31.01 85.35 44.04
N GLN A 637 30.64 85.17 42.77
CA GLN A 637 29.30 84.70 42.43
C GLN A 637 29.24 83.20 42.73
N THR A 638 28.88 82.85 43.96
CA THR A 638 28.37 81.52 44.28
C THR A 638 27.01 81.37 43.64
N GLN A 639 26.94 80.64 42.52
CA GLN A 639 25.71 79.96 42.13
C GLN A 639 25.50 78.80 43.12
N ALA A 640 24.91 79.12 44.26
CA ALA A 640 24.30 78.14 45.13
C ALA A 640 23.05 77.62 44.40
N ASN A 641 23.18 76.48 43.72
CA ASN A 641 22.02 75.62 43.54
C ASN A 641 21.72 75.05 44.93
N GLU A 642 20.89 75.80 45.66
CA GLU A 642 20.26 75.41 46.90
C GLU A 642 19.44 74.14 46.66
N ALA A 643 19.96 73.01 47.13
CA ALA A 643 19.17 71.93 47.66
C ALA A 643 19.96 71.28 48.80
N GLU A 644 20.35 72.09 49.78
CA GLU A 644 20.61 71.59 51.13
C GLU A 644 19.26 71.11 51.69
N THR A 645 18.99 69.82 51.58
CA THR A 645 18.12 69.16 52.55
C THR A 645 19.02 68.34 53.45
N THR A 646 19.58 69.02 54.44
CA THR A 646 20.12 68.40 55.66
C THR A 646 18.97 67.66 56.35
N ALA A 647 18.86 66.36 56.10
CA ALA A 647 18.12 65.46 56.96
C ALA A 647 19.14 64.57 57.69
N THR A 648 19.60 65.07 58.83
CA THR A 648 20.14 64.26 59.92
C THR A 648 19.10 63.20 60.27
N MET A 649 19.39 61.92 60.01
CA MET A 649 18.64 60.83 60.62
C MET A 649 19.62 59.89 61.30
N ASP A 650 19.52 59.93 62.62
CA ASP A 650 20.17 59.09 63.61
C ASP A 650 20.14 57.61 63.26
N HIS A 651 21.18 56.94 63.72
CA HIS A 651 21.27 55.51 63.95
C HIS A 651 19.95 54.92 64.47
N GLN A 652 19.22 54.22 63.59
CA GLN A 652 18.46 53.05 64.01
C GLN A 652 18.75 51.91 63.05
N SER A 653 19.62 51.03 63.53
CA SER A 653 19.74 49.65 63.08
C SER A 653 18.37 48.98 63.19
N VAL A 654 17.64 48.92 62.09
CA VAL A 654 16.50 48.02 61.95
C VAL A 654 16.93 46.91 61.01
N THR A 655 17.17 45.75 61.59
CA THR A 655 17.39 44.47 60.90
C THR A 655 16.18 44.16 60.01
N PRO A 656 16.31 44.11 58.68
CA PRO A 656 15.18 43.84 57.81
C PRO A 656 14.93 42.33 57.73
N THR A 657 13.93 41.87 58.47
CA THR A 657 13.21 40.63 58.19
C THR A 657 12.32 40.83 56.96
N GLU A 658 12.59 40.03 55.93
CA GLU A 658 11.69 39.57 54.86
C GLU A 658 10.55 40.51 54.42
N MET A 659 10.75 41.22 53.31
CA MET A 659 9.67 41.47 52.34
C MET A 659 10.18 41.24 50.91
N ASP A 660 9.77 40.10 50.39
CA ASP A 660 10.07 39.58 49.05
C ASP A 660 9.32 40.43 48.00
N THR A 661 9.95 41.47 47.46
CA THR A 661 9.37 42.29 46.38
C THR A 661 9.93 41.84 45.04
N THR A 662 9.23 40.93 44.36
CA THR A 662 9.58 40.45 43.03
C THR A 662 9.06 41.42 41.95
N LEU A 663 9.96 42.12 41.26
CA LEU A 663 9.66 42.97 40.09
C LEU A 663 9.35 42.10 38.85
N PHE A 664 8.17 42.28 38.25
CA PHE A 664 7.83 41.69 36.95
C PHE A 664 7.95 42.72 35.82
N TYR A 665 8.85 42.49 34.88
CA TYR A 665 8.95 43.26 33.64
C TYR A 665 8.06 42.64 32.55
N LEU A 666 6.98 43.34 32.15
CA LEU A 666 6.18 42.97 30.99
C LEU A 666 6.73 43.67 29.74
N LYS A 667 7.27 42.89 28.79
CA LYS A 667 7.72 43.36 27.49
C LYS A 667 6.65 43.04 26.44
N THR A 668 5.82 44.01 26.08
CA THR A 668 4.89 43.89 24.96
C THR A 668 5.59 44.31 23.67
N MET A 669 5.80 43.38 22.74
CA MET A 669 6.30 43.65 21.40
C MET A 669 5.11 43.79 20.45
N THR A 670 4.86 45.00 19.96
CA THR A 670 3.98 45.25 18.81
C THR A 670 4.82 45.35 17.53
N PRO A 671 4.46 44.61 16.46
CA PRO A 671 5.22 44.58 15.22
C PRO A 671 4.72 45.64 14.23
N SER A 672 5.62 46.47 13.67
CA SER A 672 5.32 47.22 12.44
C SER A 672 6.56 47.48 11.59
N GLU A 673 6.27 47.61 10.29
CA GLU A 673 7.16 47.55 9.14
C GLU A 673 8.01 48.81 8.87
N LYS A 674 9.13 48.55 8.18
CA LYS A 674 9.85 49.34 7.16
C LYS A 674 9.90 50.88 7.26
N GLU A 675 11.14 51.33 7.49
CA GLU A 675 11.87 52.27 6.61
C GLU A 675 11.19 53.60 6.26
N THR A 676 11.48 54.67 7.00
CA THR A 676 12.33 55.79 6.53
C THR A 676 12.48 56.87 7.59
N SER A 677 13.70 57.39 7.68
CA SER A 677 14.17 58.34 8.67
C SER A 677 13.53 59.74 8.51
N ARG A 678 12.61 60.10 9.40
CA ARG A 678 12.36 61.51 9.76
C ARG A 678 11.81 61.57 11.19
N LYS A 679 12.60 62.18 12.08
CA LYS A 679 12.31 62.48 13.48
C LYS A 679 10.90 63.09 13.61
N LYS A 680 9.92 62.29 14.04
CA LYS A 680 8.65 62.79 14.56
C LYS A 680 8.66 62.60 16.07
N THR A 681 8.79 63.72 16.76
CA THR A 681 8.59 63.86 18.20
C THR A 681 7.22 63.28 18.56
N MET A 682 7.22 62.17 19.31
CA MET A 682 6.02 61.48 19.74
C MET A 682 5.51 62.16 21.01
N VAL A 683 4.46 62.97 20.87
CA VAL A 683 3.73 63.52 22.02
C VAL A 683 2.84 62.39 22.56
N LEU A 684 3.23 61.81 23.70
CA LEU A 684 2.46 60.75 24.36
C LEU A 684 1.40 61.39 25.25
N GLU A 685 0.13 61.30 24.85
CA GLU A 685 -1.01 61.78 25.63
C GLU A 685 -1.36 60.77 26.74
N LYS A 686 -1.57 61.26 27.96
CA LYS A 686 -1.96 60.47 29.15
C LYS A 686 -3.27 59.72 28.87
N ALA A 687 -3.21 58.40 28.72
CA ALA A 687 -4.39 57.55 28.71
C ALA A 687 -4.66 57.01 30.11
N THR A 688 -5.70 57.52 30.78
CA THR A 688 -6.21 57.00 32.04
C THR A 688 -7.05 55.74 31.76
N VAL A 689 -6.50 54.55 31.98
CA VAL A 689 -7.22 53.30 31.75
C VAL A 689 -8.04 52.96 33.00
N SER A 690 -9.36 52.81 32.83
CA SER A 690 -10.28 52.41 33.90
C SER A 690 -9.96 50.99 34.41
N PRO A 691 -10.03 50.73 35.74
CA PRO A 691 -9.65 49.44 36.31
C PRO A 691 -10.52 48.32 35.74
N ARG A 692 -9.91 47.34 35.07
CA ARG A 692 -10.60 46.10 34.70
C ARG A 692 -10.31 45.04 35.76
N GLU A 693 -11.38 44.59 36.41
CA GLU A 693 -11.36 43.48 37.35
C GLU A 693 -10.90 42.21 36.62
N MET A 694 -9.77 41.65 37.05
CA MET A 694 -9.32 40.33 36.61
C MET A 694 -9.45 39.36 37.79
N SER A 695 -10.27 38.34 37.59
CA SER A 695 -10.40 37.20 38.49
C SER A 695 -9.30 36.19 38.19
N ALA A 696 -8.54 35.82 39.21
CA ALA A 696 -7.61 34.70 39.16
C ALA A 696 -8.04 33.66 40.19
N THR A 697 -8.06 32.39 39.78
CA THR A 697 -8.46 31.24 40.60
C THR A 697 -7.28 30.30 40.84
N PRO A 698 -6.33 30.63 41.72
CA PRO A 698 -5.38 29.64 42.22
C PRO A 698 -6.09 28.75 43.26
N ASN A 699 -5.97 27.44 43.10
CA ASN A 699 -6.56 26.42 43.97
C ASN A 699 -8.09 26.49 44.13
N GLY A 700 -8.81 26.83 43.06
CA GLY A 700 -10.27 26.67 42.99
C GLY A 700 -11.08 27.68 43.80
N GLN A 701 -10.44 28.68 44.43
CA GLN A 701 -11.13 29.78 45.08
C GLN A 701 -10.87 31.10 44.34
N SER A 702 -11.94 31.74 43.89
CA SER A 702 -11.91 33.03 43.19
C SER A 702 -11.63 34.15 44.19
N LYS A 703 -10.50 34.84 44.05
CA LYS A 703 -10.21 36.09 44.78
C LYS A 703 -10.06 37.26 43.81
N THR A 704 -10.78 38.33 44.10
CA THR A 704 -10.77 39.59 43.35
C THR A 704 -9.69 40.51 43.91
N LEU A 705 -8.67 40.82 43.10
CA LEU A 705 -7.60 41.75 43.49
C LEU A 705 -7.92 43.15 42.96
N LYS A 706 -8.09 44.12 43.86
CA LYS A 706 -8.23 45.55 43.56
C LYS A 706 -6.86 46.20 43.60
N TRP A 707 -6.41 46.77 42.48
CA TRP A 707 -5.17 47.54 42.41
C TRP A 707 -5.43 48.99 42.83
N ALA A 708 -4.65 49.49 43.80
CA ALA A 708 -4.56 50.90 44.11
C ALA A 708 -3.54 51.56 43.16
N SER A 709 -3.91 52.77 42.72
CA SER A 709 -3.24 53.65 41.76
C SER A 709 -1.70 53.61 41.78
N LEU A 710 -1.09 53.09 40.71
CA LEU A 710 0.33 53.33 40.41
C LEU A 710 0.50 54.73 39.82
N ILE A 711 1.17 55.62 40.56
CA ILE A 711 1.79 56.83 40.00
C ILE A 711 3.12 56.39 39.41
N THR A 712 3.26 56.50 38.10
CA THR A 712 4.51 56.22 37.38
C THR A 712 5.16 57.54 37.01
N GLU A 713 6.27 57.89 37.68
CA GLU A 713 7.19 58.91 37.19
C GLU A 713 8.00 58.33 36.02
N VAL A 714 7.98 59.02 34.90
CA VAL A 714 8.69 58.66 33.67
C VAL A 714 9.80 59.69 33.48
N GLU A 715 11.03 59.33 33.80
CA GLU A 715 12.20 60.11 33.38
C GLU A 715 12.49 59.86 31.91
N THR A 716 12.61 60.94 31.14
CA THR A 716 13.00 60.93 29.74
C THR A 716 14.48 61.31 29.65
N TYR A 717 15.31 60.38 29.18
CA TYR A 717 16.72 60.64 28.90
C TYR A 717 16.87 61.10 27.45
N SER A 718 17.42 62.30 27.25
CA SER A 718 17.93 62.73 25.94
C SER A 718 19.26 62.02 25.68
N GLN A 719 19.33 61.20 24.64
CA GLN A 719 20.61 60.70 24.12
C GLN A 719 21.41 61.88 23.56
N ASP A 720 22.29 62.44 24.39
CA ASP A 720 23.54 63.10 24.01
C ASP A 720 24.44 63.11 25.25
N GLY A 721 25.44 62.22 25.28
CA GLY A 721 26.38 62.00 26.39
C GLY A 721 25.99 60.86 27.32
#